data_AF-A0A955XPR2-F1
#
_entry.id   AF-A0A955XPR2-F1
#
_cell.length_a   1.000
_cell.length_b   1.000
_cell.length_c   1.000
_cell.angle_alpha   90.00
_cell.angle_beta   90.00
_cell.angle_gamma   90.00
#
_symmetry.space_group_name_H-M   'P 1'
#
loop_
_entity.id
_entity.type
_entity.pdbx_description
1 polymer ?
#
loop_
_entity_poly.entity_id
_entity_poly.type
_entity_poly.pdbx_seq_one_letter_code
_entity_poly.pdbx_strand_id
1 'polypeptide(L)'
;VYGAAIDTYARSAADIVRTMNEDLDLDALISGASYEQWLHQSNTFADMEMELKPGTFDKINARLGGFKVEQAYGDYKLPNGKVDRAALMRQMKRRLDNPHPDDPMYEALHGPVDLGRARLEQLKQDPRFRSRLLTQEHLQLVRPLFGAQPGDEVTDEMEAAAVDLAVDPKAFGEQMRARFKHFSDRNIFMADFIDDSVVGQALEMKGLDPEAVFLRLREQIFRAVMLHEVGHTVGLTHNFQASFDALNYQDEFWQIRDEVPESEWNAARLPEYRYASIMDYGARFNSDTKGLGKYDLAAIKFAYGRVTEVFGDDIDVASTLDFDVFADGYDGIPELLGGDYRNITKRKDVPEQRVMAERRQGVLDNSRVFAANQNTPADEFWFNREVPYEYCFDVFRGNLQCQTWDEGASATEQVRSAIQNYWNYYVFNNYRRGRGEVNFLNSYFSRQDRLSWYLSNPFRYFYFYQQWDIGLRNDLYQASLIGLNFINQVLGTPLPGRHCLDPNTNRYVPAEMMAPGAECEAFDVPIGTGREQFIDLSDEYYYQVDYIGSYYDKVNFLYYLTDTSTSFFQVTNVGDNRAFSIGYYRVYREELLKLVRDMVFAWLGDGEGESFSSLVATEGAPAERITPRALVDKEAFGQDEQMDGMPRLFAPISYNMVWQSLVLMSVFNTSTYDSQTDFSNYLTVVEKGSGEDFETPEGFRRASFTHPRTKVVYEAVQTRDGLSISYPLLQRAQAYVDNVWTPAYDALQESPNDDATRDAFEAAD
;
A
#
# COMPACT_ATOMS: atom_id res chain seq x y z
N VAL A 1 -11.85 -25.60 -20.79
CA VAL A 1 -12.65 -24.55 -20.13
C VAL A 1 -12.82 -24.91 -18.65
N TYR A 2 -12.52 -23.96 -17.79
CA TYR A 2 -12.08 -24.07 -16.39
C TYR A 2 -13.16 -24.44 -15.37
N GLY A 3 -13.93 -25.51 -15.59
CA GLY A 3 -15.08 -25.87 -14.75
C GLY A 3 -14.79 -25.82 -13.24
N ALA A 4 -13.75 -26.50 -12.77
CA ALA A 4 -13.44 -26.57 -11.34
C ALA A 4 -13.01 -25.23 -10.71
N ALA A 5 -12.25 -24.39 -11.44
CA ALA A 5 -11.82 -23.08 -10.94
C ALA A 5 -13.00 -22.10 -10.90
N ILE A 6 -13.81 -22.08 -11.97
CA ILE A 6 -15.04 -21.27 -12.04
C ILE A 6 -16.03 -21.70 -10.96
N ASP A 7 -16.21 -23.00 -10.72
CA ASP A 7 -17.09 -23.50 -9.66
C ASP A 7 -16.60 -23.12 -8.27
N THR A 8 -15.28 -23.20 -8.02
CA THR A 8 -14.70 -22.77 -6.74
C THR A 8 -14.91 -21.28 -6.52
N TYR A 9 -14.73 -20.48 -7.57
CA TYR A 9 -14.89 -19.04 -7.51
C TYR A 9 -16.33 -18.60 -7.34
N ALA A 10 -17.25 -19.15 -8.14
CA ALA A 10 -18.67 -18.87 -8.02
C ALA A 10 -19.22 -19.31 -6.64
N ARG A 11 -18.65 -20.33 -6.00
CA ARG A 11 -18.96 -20.68 -4.61
C ARG A 11 -18.46 -19.64 -3.61
N SER A 12 -17.21 -19.17 -3.77
CA SER A 12 -16.67 -18.10 -2.92
C SER A 12 -17.54 -16.85 -3.04
N ALA A 13 -17.79 -16.37 -4.26
CA ALA A 13 -18.67 -15.23 -4.52
C ALA A 13 -20.09 -15.45 -3.96
N ALA A 14 -20.67 -16.65 -4.11
CA ALA A 14 -21.99 -16.96 -3.57
C ALA A 14 -22.02 -16.92 -2.03
N ASP A 15 -20.97 -17.42 -1.36
CA ASP A 15 -20.86 -17.32 0.09
C ASP A 15 -20.88 -15.87 0.55
N ILE A 16 -20.18 -14.96 -0.15
CA ILE A 16 -20.16 -13.55 0.26
C ILE A 16 -21.50 -12.87 -0.02
N VAL A 17 -22.17 -13.17 -1.15
CA VAL A 17 -23.54 -12.69 -1.40
C VAL A 17 -24.47 -13.16 -0.28
N ARG A 18 -24.41 -14.45 0.09
CA ARG A 18 -25.27 -15.02 1.12
C ARG A 18 -24.99 -14.43 2.49
N THR A 19 -23.71 -14.25 2.80
CA THR A 19 -23.25 -13.56 4.00
C THR A 19 -23.78 -12.12 4.09
N MET A 20 -23.75 -11.38 2.98
CA MET A 20 -24.32 -10.04 2.89
C MET A 20 -25.84 -10.02 3.06
N ASN A 21 -26.52 -11.05 2.57
CA ASN A 21 -27.96 -11.19 2.69
C ASN A 21 -28.42 -11.77 4.03
N GLU A 22 -27.49 -12.05 4.95
CA GLU A 22 -27.74 -12.72 6.24
C GLU A 22 -28.27 -14.17 6.08
N ASP A 23 -28.10 -14.77 4.89
CA ASP A 23 -28.46 -16.16 4.57
C ASP A 23 -27.38 -17.18 4.98
N LEU A 24 -26.15 -16.70 5.23
CA LEU A 24 -25.03 -17.47 5.72
C LEU A 24 -24.54 -16.84 7.02
N ASP A 25 -24.79 -17.54 8.12
CA ASP A 25 -24.40 -17.10 9.44
C ASP A 25 -22.88 -17.19 9.64
N LEU A 26 -22.22 -16.04 9.61
CA LEU A 26 -20.81 -15.89 10.03
C LEU A 26 -20.68 -15.67 11.55
N ASP A 27 -21.79 -15.48 12.26
CA ASP A 27 -21.81 -15.31 13.73
C ASP A 27 -21.25 -16.55 14.43
N ALA A 28 -21.30 -17.71 13.79
CA ALA A 28 -20.72 -18.95 14.28
C ALA A 28 -19.18 -19.02 14.19
N LEU A 29 -18.52 -18.14 13.42
CA LEU A 29 -17.09 -18.27 13.14
C LEU A 29 -16.20 -17.23 13.80
N ILE A 30 -16.66 -15.99 14.06
CA ILE A 30 -15.71 -14.98 14.56
C ILE A 30 -16.31 -13.97 15.57
N SER A 31 -17.46 -13.31 15.37
CA SER A 31 -17.79 -12.13 16.21
C SER A 31 -19.24 -11.87 16.61
N GLY A 32 -20.22 -12.62 16.08
CA GLY A 32 -21.64 -12.35 16.33
C GLY A 32 -22.19 -11.09 15.64
N ALA A 33 -21.46 -10.52 14.68
CA ALA A 33 -21.87 -9.37 13.86
C ALA A 33 -22.10 -9.78 12.40
N SER A 34 -23.14 -9.22 11.76
CA SER A 34 -23.40 -9.47 10.35
C SER A 34 -22.32 -8.84 9.46
N TYR A 35 -22.11 -9.36 8.26
CA TYR A 35 -21.06 -8.85 7.35
C TYR A 35 -21.32 -7.42 6.87
N GLU A 36 -22.59 -7.02 6.73
CA GLU A 36 -22.95 -5.62 6.46
C GLU A 36 -22.47 -4.71 7.62
N GLN A 37 -22.72 -5.10 8.87
CA GLN A 37 -22.18 -4.37 10.02
C GLN A 37 -20.65 -4.33 9.98
N TRP A 38 -20.00 -5.43 9.61
CA TRP A 38 -18.55 -5.49 9.52
C TRP A 38 -17.97 -4.55 8.45
N LEU A 39 -18.61 -4.42 7.28
CA LEU A 39 -18.23 -3.43 6.26
C LEU A 39 -18.32 -1.99 6.78
N HIS A 40 -19.29 -1.71 7.65
CA HIS A 40 -19.50 -0.39 8.24
C HIS A 40 -18.69 -0.14 9.53
N GLN A 41 -18.03 -1.17 10.08
CA GLN A 41 -17.25 -1.08 11.32
C GLN A 41 -15.82 -0.56 11.10
N SER A 42 -15.28 -0.60 9.87
CA SER A 42 -13.89 -0.21 9.62
C SER A 42 -13.76 1.28 9.31
N ASN A 43 -13.33 2.08 10.30
CA ASN A 43 -12.80 3.42 10.03
C ASN A 43 -11.41 3.29 9.38
N THR A 44 -11.30 3.50 8.07
CA THR A 44 -10.06 3.35 7.30
C THR A 44 -9.70 4.62 6.55
N PHE A 45 -8.40 4.86 6.34
CA PHE A 45 -7.91 6.00 5.56
C PHE A 45 -8.40 6.04 4.11
N ALA A 46 -8.89 4.92 3.57
CA ALA A 46 -9.50 4.91 2.25
C ALA A 46 -10.81 5.71 2.18
N ASP A 47 -11.59 5.71 3.26
CA ASP A 47 -12.92 6.32 3.32
C ASP A 47 -12.91 7.69 4.01
N MET A 48 -11.77 8.07 4.62
CA MET A 48 -11.61 9.38 5.23
C MET A 48 -11.56 10.48 4.17
N GLU A 49 -12.30 11.56 4.42
CA GLU A 49 -12.14 12.79 3.66
C GLU A 49 -10.72 13.33 3.83
N MET A 50 -10.14 13.76 2.71
CA MET A 50 -8.79 14.30 2.68
C MET A 50 -8.78 15.57 1.84
N GLU A 51 -8.21 16.64 2.39
CA GLU A 51 -8.07 17.92 1.72
C GLU A 51 -6.64 18.44 1.84
N LEU A 52 -5.98 18.66 0.70
CA LEU A 52 -4.64 19.27 0.69
C LEU A 52 -4.75 20.76 1.00
N LYS A 53 -4.14 21.20 2.10
CA LYS A 53 -4.16 22.61 2.49
C LYS A 53 -3.27 23.48 1.60
N PRO A 54 -3.58 24.78 1.45
CA PRO A 54 -2.69 25.71 0.76
C PRO A 54 -1.28 25.71 1.38
N GLY A 55 -0.24 25.64 0.56
CA GLY A 55 1.16 25.61 1.01
C GLY A 55 1.71 24.22 1.36
N THR A 56 0.92 23.13 1.25
CA THR A 56 1.41 21.75 1.45
C THR A 56 2.66 21.46 0.61
N PHE A 57 2.66 21.81 -0.68
CA PHE A 57 3.83 21.58 -1.54
C PHE A 57 5.02 22.50 -1.21
N ASP A 58 4.81 23.67 -0.61
CA ASP A 58 5.92 24.49 -0.10
C ASP A 58 6.60 23.79 1.09
N LYS A 59 5.82 23.21 2.01
CA LYS A 59 6.34 22.40 3.13
C LYS A 59 7.12 21.18 2.62
N ILE A 60 6.59 20.46 1.63
CA ILE A 60 7.25 19.28 1.05
C ILE A 60 8.51 19.66 0.27
N ASN A 61 8.48 20.72 -0.54
CA ASN A 61 9.65 21.20 -1.28
C ASN A 61 10.77 21.66 -0.35
N ALA A 62 10.43 22.24 0.81
CA ALA A 62 11.41 22.59 1.84
C ALA A 62 12.12 21.35 2.41
N ARG A 63 11.43 20.22 2.55
CA ARG A 63 12.03 18.94 2.97
C ARG A 63 12.92 18.33 1.89
N LEU A 64 12.55 18.51 0.61
CA LEU A 64 13.25 17.95 -0.56
C LEU A 64 14.40 18.81 -1.10
N GLY A 65 14.71 19.97 -0.51
CA GLY A 65 15.88 20.77 -0.86
C GLY A 65 15.65 21.91 -1.87
N GLY A 66 14.40 22.34 -2.10
CA GLY A 66 14.10 23.61 -2.80
C GLY A 66 14.45 23.70 -4.29
N PHE A 67 14.71 22.56 -4.95
CA PHE A 67 14.96 22.51 -6.40
C PHE A 67 13.74 23.02 -7.18
N LYS A 68 13.99 23.86 -8.20
CA LYS A 68 12.97 24.38 -9.11
C LYS A 68 13.28 23.94 -10.53
N VAL A 69 12.43 23.07 -11.08
CA VAL A 69 12.57 22.51 -12.42
C VAL A 69 12.68 23.58 -13.50
N GLU A 70 12.03 24.74 -13.31
CA GLU A 70 12.01 25.79 -14.32
C GLU A 70 13.35 26.50 -14.46
N GLN A 71 14.11 26.59 -13.37
CA GLN A 71 15.45 27.19 -13.40
C GLN A 71 16.46 26.30 -14.15
N ALA A 72 16.30 24.97 -14.06
CA ALA A 72 17.19 24.02 -14.70
C ALA A 72 16.79 23.70 -16.15
N TYR A 73 15.49 23.63 -16.46
CA TYR A 73 15.00 23.11 -17.74
C TYR A 73 14.10 24.08 -18.53
N GLY A 74 13.88 25.30 -18.03
CA GLY A 74 13.08 26.37 -18.65
C GLY A 74 11.63 26.42 -18.17
N ASP A 75 10.80 27.31 -18.70
CA ASP A 75 9.38 27.36 -18.34
C ASP A 75 8.57 26.27 -19.05
N TYR A 76 7.59 25.70 -18.36
CA TYR A 76 6.60 24.76 -18.94
C TYR A 76 5.17 25.33 -18.96
N LYS A 77 4.97 26.53 -18.39
CA LYS A 77 3.70 27.24 -18.42
C LYS A 77 3.76 28.36 -19.45
N LEU A 78 2.67 28.54 -20.18
CA LEU A 78 2.44 29.69 -21.05
C LEU A 78 2.23 30.96 -20.20
N PRO A 79 2.32 32.18 -20.78
CA PRO A 79 2.09 33.43 -20.05
C PRO A 79 0.70 33.56 -19.41
N ASN A 80 -0.28 32.77 -19.88
CA ASN A 80 -1.63 32.69 -19.32
C ASN A 80 -1.76 31.66 -18.17
N GLY A 81 -0.66 31.02 -17.76
CA GLY A 81 -0.61 30.03 -16.70
C GLY A 81 -0.95 28.60 -17.10
N LYS A 82 -1.43 28.36 -18.34
CA LYS A 82 -1.71 26.99 -18.83
C LYS A 82 -0.43 26.21 -19.07
N VAL A 83 -0.49 24.89 -18.89
CA VAL A 83 0.62 23.97 -19.18
C VAL A 83 0.85 23.93 -20.70
N ASP A 84 2.07 24.22 -21.14
CA ASP A 84 2.54 23.90 -22.49
C ASP A 84 2.97 22.44 -22.50
N ARG A 85 2.12 21.56 -23.06
CA ARG A 85 2.41 20.13 -23.23
C ARG A 85 3.78 19.85 -23.83
N ALA A 86 4.14 20.58 -24.88
CA ALA A 86 5.38 20.34 -25.60
C ALA A 86 6.58 20.78 -24.76
N ALA A 87 6.46 21.87 -24.01
CA ALA A 87 7.49 22.29 -23.05
C ALA A 87 7.61 21.29 -21.89
N LEU A 88 6.50 20.88 -21.27
CA LEU A 88 6.51 19.91 -20.18
C LEU A 88 7.16 18.59 -20.61
N MET A 89 6.73 18.02 -21.74
CA MET A 89 7.29 16.78 -22.27
C MET A 89 8.79 16.90 -22.59
N ARG A 90 9.22 18.04 -23.14
CA ARG A 90 10.66 18.31 -23.36
C ARG A 90 11.43 18.36 -22.05
N GLN A 91 10.87 18.98 -21.00
CA GLN A 91 11.51 19.03 -19.69
C GLN A 91 11.60 17.67 -19.04
N MET A 92 10.49 16.93 -18.96
CA MET A 92 10.44 15.57 -18.44
C MET A 92 11.49 14.69 -19.12
N LYS A 93 11.54 14.75 -20.47
CA LYS A 93 12.53 14.03 -21.25
C LYS A 93 13.97 14.45 -20.91
N ARG A 94 14.26 15.76 -20.85
CA ARG A 94 15.62 16.25 -20.51
C ARG A 94 16.04 15.83 -19.11
N ARG A 95 15.13 15.91 -18.14
CA ARG A 95 15.37 15.51 -16.77
C ARG A 95 15.68 14.02 -16.64
N LEU A 96 14.99 13.17 -17.40
CA LEU A 96 15.26 11.73 -17.45
C LEU A 96 16.57 11.40 -18.19
N ASP A 97 16.81 12.02 -19.35
CA ASP A 97 17.95 11.71 -20.20
C ASP A 97 19.28 12.22 -19.62
N ASN A 98 19.29 13.40 -18.97
CA ASN A 98 20.47 13.99 -18.36
C ASN A 98 20.08 15.02 -17.27
N PRO A 99 19.81 14.58 -16.04
CA PRO A 99 19.41 15.47 -14.96
C PRO A 99 20.51 16.50 -14.63
N HIS A 100 20.11 17.71 -14.27
CA HIS A 100 21.02 18.75 -13.79
C HIS A 100 21.67 18.30 -12.46
N PRO A 101 22.95 18.60 -12.18
CA PRO A 101 23.61 18.18 -10.94
C PRO A 101 22.89 18.60 -9.64
N ASP A 102 22.19 19.73 -9.67
CA ASP A 102 21.39 20.23 -8.53
C ASP A 102 19.97 19.62 -8.46
N ASP A 103 19.57 18.80 -9.43
CA ASP A 103 18.28 18.09 -9.41
C ASP A 103 18.39 16.85 -8.50
N PRO A 104 17.49 16.62 -7.54
CA PRO A 104 17.48 15.41 -6.72
C PRO A 104 17.45 14.11 -7.53
N MET A 105 16.97 14.16 -8.78
CA MET A 105 16.98 13.05 -9.72
C MET A 105 18.40 12.66 -10.18
N TYR A 106 19.38 13.58 -10.13
CA TYR A 106 20.77 13.32 -10.51
C TYR A 106 21.38 12.22 -9.65
N GLU A 107 21.26 12.35 -8.33
CA GLU A 107 21.75 11.33 -7.39
C GLU A 107 21.00 10.02 -7.52
N ALA A 108 19.70 10.09 -7.81
CA ALA A 108 18.87 8.89 -7.98
C ALA A 108 19.28 8.08 -9.24
N LEU A 109 19.71 8.74 -10.33
CA LEU A 109 20.21 8.10 -11.57
C LEU A 109 21.67 7.65 -11.51
N HIS A 110 22.52 8.39 -10.81
CA HIS A 110 23.96 8.13 -10.77
C HIS A 110 24.41 7.40 -9.50
N GLY A 111 23.49 7.17 -8.56
CA GLY A 111 23.73 6.41 -7.36
C GLY A 111 23.91 4.92 -7.64
N PRO A 112 24.61 4.19 -6.76
CA PRO A 112 24.71 2.73 -6.83
C PRO A 112 23.32 2.10 -6.69
N VAL A 113 22.99 1.23 -7.63
CA VAL A 113 21.75 0.46 -7.64
C VAL A 113 21.67 -0.39 -6.37
N ASP A 114 20.69 -0.07 -5.51
CA ASP A 114 20.19 -0.92 -4.44
C ASP A 114 21.23 -1.40 -3.39
N LEU A 115 22.02 -0.46 -2.85
CA LEU A 115 22.94 -0.74 -1.74
C LEU A 115 22.25 -1.35 -0.51
N GLY A 116 20.99 -0.95 -0.25
CA GLY A 116 20.19 -1.51 0.83
C GLY A 116 20.03 -3.02 0.68
N ARG A 117 19.59 -3.49 -0.49
CA ARG A 117 19.53 -4.94 -0.75
C ARG A 117 20.89 -5.61 -0.73
N ALA A 118 21.94 -4.98 -1.26
CA ALA A 118 23.28 -5.56 -1.18
C ALA A 118 23.75 -5.76 0.27
N ARG A 119 23.44 -4.81 1.18
CA ARG A 119 23.69 -4.95 2.62
C ARG A 119 22.81 -6.03 3.24
N LEU A 120 21.52 -6.08 2.87
CA LEU A 120 20.60 -7.11 3.37
C LEU A 120 21.08 -8.52 3.01
N GLU A 121 21.48 -8.74 1.76
CA GLU A 121 22.02 -10.01 1.28
C GLU A 121 23.32 -10.40 1.99
N GLN A 122 24.18 -9.44 2.32
CA GLN A 122 25.35 -9.69 3.16
C GLN A 122 24.96 -10.08 4.59
N LEU A 123 24.00 -9.38 5.20
CA LEU A 123 23.51 -9.70 6.55
C LEU A 123 22.83 -11.08 6.60
N LYS A 124 22.06 -11.46 5.57
CA LYS A 124 21.44 -12.79 5.45
C LYS A 124 22.44 -13.94 5.43
N GLN A 125 23.72 -13.68 5.14
CA GLN A 125 24.80 -14.66 5.20
C GLN A 125 25.45 -14.75 6.60
N ASP A 126 25.21 -13.80 7.50
CA ASP A 126 25.74 -13.83 8.87
C ASP A 126 24.94 -14.81 9.75
N PRO A 127 25.57 -15.86 10.32
CA PRO A 127 24.87 -16.84 11.15
C PRO A 127 24.16 -16.25 12.38
N ARG A 128 24.70 -15.20 13.00
CA ARG A 128 24.10 -14.55 14.17
C ARG A 128 22.86 -13.76 13.78
N PHE A 129 22.88 -13.15 12.61
CA PHE A 129 21.75 -12.44 12.06
C PHE A 129 20.63 -13.41 11.72
N ARG A 130 20.94 -14.50 11.00
CA ARG A 130 19.99 -15.58 10.67
C ARG A 130 19.33 -16.16 11.92
N SER A 131 20.11 -16.51 12.95
CA SER A 131 19.56 -17.09 14.18
C SER A 131 18.58 -16.16 14.92
N ARG A 132 18.67 -14.84 14.71
CA ARG A 132 17.74 -13.86 15.30
C ARG A 132 16.46 -13.68 14.48
N LEU A 133 16.50 -13.93 13.18
CA LEU A 133 15.35 -13.83 12.29
C LEU A 133 14.54 -15.12 12.19
N LEU A 134 15.15 -16.25 12.58
CA LEU A 134 14.47 -17.53 12.67
C LEU A 134 13.59 -17.59 13.91
N THR A 135 12.42 -17.00 13.78
CA THR A 135 11.42 -17.00 14.84
C THR A 135 10.43 -18.14 14.64
N GLN A 136 9.78 -18.59 15.72
CA GLN A 136 8.77 -19.65 15.63
C GLN A 136 7.59 -19.23 14.75
N GLU A 137 7.24 -17.94 14.76
CA GLU A 137 6.16 -17.38 13.94
C GLU A 137 6.42 -17.60 12.44
N HIS A 138 7.62 -17.26 11.94
CA HIS A 138 7.94 -17.49 10.53
C HIS A 138 8.06 -18.99 10.19
N LEU A 139 8.64 -19.80 11.08
CA LEU A 139 8.78 -21.24 10.85
C LEU A 139 7.44 -21.96 10.79
N GLN A 140 6.45 -21.54 11.57
CA GLN A 140 5.09 -22.09 11.53
C GLN A 140 4.42 -21.88 10.18
N LEU A 141 4.67 -20.75 9.50
CA LEU A 141 4.13 -20.50 8.15
C LEU A 141 4.91 -21.18 7.04
N VAL A 142 6.23 -21.30 7.18
CA VAL A 142 7.08 -21.89 6.15
C VAL A 142 6.96 -23.41 6.10
N ARG A 143 6.81 -24.08 7.24
CA ARG A 143 6.71 -25.55 7.33
C ARG A 143 5.69 -26.17 6.35
N PRO A 144 4.42 -25.73 6.31
CA PRO A 144 3.44 -26.28 5.39
C PRO A 144 3.79 -26.10 3.91
N LEU A 145 4.48 -25.00 3.55
CA LEU A 145 4.89 -24.73 2.16
C LEU A 145 5.92 -25.76 1.65
N PHE A 146 6.66 -26.38 2.56
CA PHE A 146 7.63 -27.45 2.28
C PHE A 146 7.10 -28.85 2.63
N GLY A 147 5.81 -28.96 2.98
CA GLY A 147 5.20 -30.23 3.38
C GLY A 147 5.67 -30.77 4.74
N ALA A 148 6.30 -29.93 5.56
CA ALA A 148 6.76 -30.27 6.91
C ALA A 148 5.68 -29.96 7.95
N GLN A 149 5.67 -30.73 9.04
CA GLN A 149 4.74 -30.62 10.17
C GLN A 149 5.34 -29.83 11.35
N PRO A 150 4.52 -29.32 12.27
CA PRO A 150 5.02 -28.74 13.52
C PRO A 150 5.89 -29.75 14.28
N GLY A 151 7.14 -29.36 14.57
CA GLY A 151 8.13 -30.20 15.26
C GLY A 151 9.10 -30.96 14.36
N ASP A 152 8.85 -31.02 13.04
CA ASP A 152 9.82 -31.57 12.09
C ASP A 152 11.11 -30.73 12.07
N GLU A 153 12.22 -31.40 11.70
CA GLU A 153 13.53 -30.78 11.55
C GLU A 153 13.47 -29.67 10.50
N VAL A 154 14.04 -28.51 10.84
CA VAL A 154 14.09 -27.35 9.93
C VAL A 154 15.23 -27.56 8.96
N THR A 155 14.92 -27.66 7.66
CA THR A 155 15.93 -27.77 6.60
C THR A 155 16.54 -26.40 6.27
N ASP A 156 17.72 -26.38 5.65
CA ASP A 156 18.37 -25.14 5.19
C ASP A 156 17.48 -24.32 4.25
N GLU A 157 16.66 -24.99 3.43
CA GLU A 157 15.72 -24.35 2.50
C GLU A 157 14.57 -23.65 3.24
N MET A 158 14.03 -24.29 4.28
CA MET A 158 13.01 -23.69 5.15
C MET A 158 13.59 -22.54 5.95
N GLU A 159 14.82 -22.69 6.42
CA GLU A 159 15.54 -21.63 7.12
C GLU A 159 15.70 -20.39 6.23
N ALA A 160 16.15 -20.58 4.98
CA ALA A 160 16.26 -19.51 4.00
C ALA A 160 14.91 -18.85 3.70
N ALA A 161 13.85 -19.63 3.49
CA ALA A 161 12.51 -19.10 3.24
C ALA A 161 11.94 -18.33 4.44
N ALA A 162 12.21 -18.76 5.67
CA ALA A 162 11.79 -18.05 6.88
C ALA A 162 12.54 -16.73 7.05
N VAL A 163 13.84 -16.71 6.75
CA VAL A 163 14.63 -15.47 6.73
C VAL A 163 14.11 -14.52 5.64
N ASP A 164 13.85 -15.01 4.43
CA ASP A 164 13.29 -14.20 3.34
C ASP A 164 11.93 -13.62 3.73
N LEU A 165 11.04 -14.42 4.32
CA LEU A 165 9.75 -13.93 4.80
C LEU A 165 9.88 -12.83 5.86
N ALA A 166 10.91 -12.91 6.71
CA ALA A 166 11.11 -11.98 7.81
C ALA A 166 11.70 -10.62 7.40
N VAL A 167 12.50 -10.55 6.33
CA VAL A 167 13.23 -9.31 5.96
C VAL A 167 13.16 -8.95 4.47
N ASP A 168 12.63 -9.82 3.63
CA ASP A 168 12.40 -9.57 2.20
C ASP A 168 11.13 -10.28 1.68
N PRO A 169 9.94 -9.94 2.22
CA PRO A 169 8.68 -10.55 1.79
C PRO A 169 8.39 -10.35 0.30
N LYS A 170 9.02 -9.35 -0.34
CA LYS A 170 8.96 -9.13 -1.79
C LYS A 170 9.62 -10.27 -2.59
N ALA A 171 10.73 -10.83 -2.12
CA ALA A 171 11.33 -12.01 -2.78
C ALA A 171 10.38 -13.21 -2.77
N PHE A 172 9.65 -13.40 -1.67
CA PHE A 172 8.59 -14.40 -1.57
C PHE A 172 7.43 -14.10 -2.54
N GLY A 173 6.99 -12.83 -2.62
CA GLY A 173 6.00 -12.37 -3.59
C GLY A 173 6.44 -12.53 -5.06
N GLU A 174 7.72 -12.32 -5.37
CA GLU A 174 8.29 -12.55 -6.71
C GLU A 174 8.23 -14.02 -7.12
N GLN A 175 8.50 -14.95 -6.20
CA GLN A 175 8.31 -16.38 -6.45
C GLN A 175 6.84 -16.70 -6.76
N MET A 176 5.90 -16.13 -6.00
CA MET A 176 4.47 -16.30 -6.25
C MET A 176 4.02 -15.70 -7.57
N ARG A 177 4.56 -14.53 -7.95
CA ARG A 177 4.29 -13.90 -9.26
C ARG A 177 4.89 -14.70 -10.41
N ALA A 178 6.05 -15.32 -10.24
CA ALA A 178 6.64 -16.21 -11.24
C ALA A 178 5.79 -17.48 -11.42
N ARG A 179 5.27 -18.04 -10.32
CA ARG A 179 4.29 -19.13 -10.34
C ARG A 179 3.02 -18.71 -11.07
N PHE A 180 2.45 -17.55 -10.74
CA PHE A 180 1.30 -16.97 -11.44
C PHE A 180 1.55 -16.85 -12.94
N LYS A 181 2.67 -16.21 -13.32
CA LYS A 181 3.05 -16.04 -14.73
C LYS A 181 3.17 -17.37 -15.44
N HIS A 182 3.80 -18.37 -14.80
CA HIS A 182 3.94 -19.71 -15.38
C HIS A 182 2.59 -20.33 -15.72
N PHE A 183 1.59 -20.17 -14.87
CA PHE A 183 0.25 -20.69 -15.09
C PHE A 183 -0.55 -19.84 -16.09
N SER A 184 -0.50 -18.51 -15.99
CA SER A 184 -1.14 -17.58 -16.92
C SER A 184 -0.62 -17.75 -18.35
N ASP A 185 0.70 -17.87 -18.56
CA ASP A 185 1.31 -18.15 -19.89
C ASP A 185 0.82 -19.46 -20.54
N ARG A 186 0.23 -20.35 -19.74
CA ARG A 186 -0.30 -21.65 -20.17
C ARG A 186 -1.82 -21.67 -20.24
N ASN A 187 -2.48 -20.52 -20.06
CA ASN A 187 -3.91 -20.39 -19.90
C ASN A 187 -4.40 -21.36 -18.82
N ILE A 188 -3.82 -21.24 -17.62
CA ILE A 188 -4.22 -21.98 -16.42
C ILE A 188 -4.53 -20.93 -15.35
N PHE A 189 -5.82 -20.63 -15.15
CA PHE A 189 -6.26 -19.81 -14.04
C PHE A 189 -6.58 -20.67 -12.82
N MET A 190 -5.95 -20.37 -11.69
CA MET A 190 -6.21 -21.00 -10.39
C MET A 190 -7.22 -20.18 -9.58
N ALA A 191 -7.90 -20.82 -8.63
CA ALA A 191 -8.80 -20.13 -7.70
C ALA A 191 -8.09 -19.02 -6.91
N ASP A 192 -6.78 -19.19 -6.64
CA ASP A 192 -5.91 -18.19 -6.00
C ASP A 192 -5.85 -16.84 -6.75
N PHE A 193 -6.28 -16.81 -8.02
CA PHE A 193 -6.14 -15.67 -8.92
C PHE A 193 -7.39 -14.82 -9.02
N ILE A 194 -8.49 -15.18 -8.38
CA ILE A 194 -9.77 -14.53 -8.63
C ILE A 194 -10.32 -13.94 -7.32
N ASP A 195 -10.93 -12.75 -7.43
CA ASP A 195 -11.21 -11.86 -6.29
C ASP A 195 -12.70 -11.72 -5.95
N ASP A 196 -12.98 -11.57 -4.65
CA ASP A 196 -14.21 -11.62 -3.87
C ASP A 196 -15.41 -10.63 -3.97
N SER A 197 -15.58 -9.66 -4.89
CA SER A 197 -16.55 -8.54 -4.63
C SER A 197 -18.04 -8.64 -4.97
N VAL A 198 -18.90 -8.40 -3.97
CA VAL A 198 -20.35 -8.68 -4.05
C VAL A 198 -21.33 -7.55 -3.75
N VAL A 199 -20.97 -6.35 -3.24
CA VAL A 199 -22.00 -5.49 -2.58
C VAL A 199 -23.23 -5.16 -3.44
N GLY A 200 -23.04 -4.51 -4.60
CA GLY A 200 -24.16 -4.18 -5.51
C GLY A 200 -24.82 -5.41 -6.13
N GLN A 201 -24.08 -6.50 -6.26
CA GLN A 201 -24.55 -7.76 -6.82
C GLN A 201 -25.33 -8.60 -5.82
N ALA A 202 -25.00 -8.51 -4.53
CA ALA A 202 -25.68 -9.15 -3.43
C ALA A 202 -27.07 -8.56 -3.23
N LEU A 203 -27.18 -7.23 -3.30
CA LEU A 203 -28.47 -6.52 -3.27
C LEU A 203 -29.40 -6.98 -4.41
N GLU A 204 -28.88 -7.16 -5.64
CA GLU A 204 -29.68 -7.68 -6.76
C GLU A 204 -30.13 -9.13 -6.53
N MET A 205 -29.29 -9.91 -5.85
CA MET A 205 -29.52 -11.33 -5.61
C MET A 205 -30.22 -11.62 -4.27
N LYS A 206 -30.66 -10.58 -3.56
CA LYS A 206 -31.34 -10.70 -2.27
C LYS A 206 -32.63 -11.50 -2.39
N GLY A 207 -32.77 -12.52 -1.56
CA GLY A 207 -33.94 -13.40 -1.54
C GLY A 207 -33.98 -14.46 -2.64
N LEU A 208 -32.91 -14.61 -3.43
CA LEU A 208 -32.76 -15.75 -4.34
C LEU A 208 -32.31 -17.00 -3.57
N ASP A 209 -32.67 -18.18 -4.09
CA ASP A 209 -32.16 -19.46 -3.58
C ASP A 209 -30.63 -19.55 -3.75
N PRO A 210 -29.87 -20.10 -2.77
CA PRO A 210 -28.40 -20.21 -2.86
C PRO A 210 -27.88 -20.88 -4.14
N GLU A 211 -28.57 -21.89 -4.67
CA GLU A 211 -28.17 -22.53 -5.91
C GLU A 211 -28.39 -21.59 -7.11
N ALA A 212 -29.45 -20.79 -7.08
CA ALA A 212 -29.71 -19.78 -8.11
C ALA A 212 -28.67 -18.65 -8.10
N VAL A 213 -28.24 -18.22 -6.90
CA VAL A 213 -27.13 -17.27 -6.72
C VAL A 213 -25.85 -17.83 -7.32
N PHE A 214 -25.48 -19.05 -6.95
CA PHE A 214 -24.30 -19.75 -7.47
C PHE A 214 -24.34 -19.84 -9.00
N LEU A 215 -25.45 -20.31 -9.58
CA LEU A 215 -25.58 -20.49 -11.04
C LEU A 215 -25.48 -19.15 -11.80
N ARG A 216 -26.06 -18.08 -11.26
CA ARG A 216 -26.01 -16.75 -11.89
C ARG A 216 -24.60 -16.16 -11.85
N LEU A 217 -23.94 -16.22 -10.70
CA LEU A 217 -22.55 -15.78 -10.56
C LEU A 217 -21.63 -16.59 -11.49
N ARG A 218 -21.81 -17.90 -11.51
CA ARG A 218 -21.10 -18.81 -12.39
C ARG A 218 -21.27 -18.45 -13.87
N GLU A 219 -22.47 -18.13 -14.31
CA GLU A 219 -22.74 -17.68 -15.68
C GLU A 219 -21.99 -16.39 -16.02
N GLN A 220 -22.04 -15.39 -15.13
CA GLN A 220 -21.39 -14.10 -15.33
C GLN A 220 -19.87 -14.21 -15.39
N ILE A 221 -19.27 -14.90 -14.42
CA ILE A 221 -17.84 -15.22 -14.38
C ILE A 221 -17.43 -15.98 -15.64
N PHE A 222 -18.18 -17.03 -16.00
CA PHE A 222 -17.87 -17.83 -17.18
C PHE A 222 -17.89 -16.97 -18.44
N ARG A 223 -18.87 -16.08 -18.57
CA ARG A 223 -18.97 -15.18 -19.72
C ARG A 223 -17.76 -14.25 -19.80
N ALA A 224 -17.37 -13.61 -18.70
CA ALA A 224 -16.22 -12.70 -18.65
C ALA A 224 -14.92 -13.42 -19.03
N VAL A 225 -14.61 -14.54 -18.36
CA VAL A 225 -13.43 -15.37 -18.65
C VAL A 225 -13.44 -15.86 -20.10
N MET A 226 -14.58 -16.33 -20.61
CA MET A 226 -14.64 -16.79 -22.00
C MET A 226 -14.46 -15.66 -23.01
N LEU A 227 -14.96 -14.46 -22.74
CA LEU A 227 -14.72 -13.29 -23.60
C LEU A 227 -13.24 -12.94 -23.65
N HIS A 228 -12.55 -12.93 -22.50
CA HIS A 228 -11.11 -12.72 -22.38
C HIS A 228 -10.32 -13.76 -23.20
N GLU A 229 -10.59 -15.04 -22.98
CA GLU A 229 -9.89 -16.14 -23.66
C GLU A 229 -10.15 -16.15 -25.17
N VAL A 230 -11.39 -15.87 -25.59
CA VAL A 230 -11.71 -15.70 -27.02
C VAL A 230 -10.96 -14.50 -27.59
N GLY A 231 -10.84 -13.40 -26.84
CA GLY A 231 -10.00 -12.25 -27.16
C GLY A 231 -8.58 -12.65 -27.54
N HIS A 232 -7.93 -13.50 -26.73
CA HIS A 232 -6.61 -14.05 -27.07
C HIS A 232 -6.61 -14.86 -28.38
N THR A 233 -7.64 -15.67 -28.63
CA THR A 233 -7.72 -16.45 -29.88
C THR A 233 -7.85 -15.60 -31.14
N VAL A 234 -8.39 -14.37 -31.01
CA VAL A 234 -8.52 -13.38 -32.08
C VAL A 234 -7.41 -12.33 -32.05
N GLY A 235 -6.33 -12.57 -31.31
CA GLY A 235 -5.11 -11.77 -31.35
C GLY A 235 -5.06 -10.58 -30.40
N LEU A 236 -5.98 -10.47 -29.45
CA LEU A 236 -5.86 -9.50 -28.36
C LEU A 236 -4.86 -10.00 -27.32
N THR A 237 -4.07 -9.08 -26.80
CA THR A 237 -3.18 -9.30 -25.64
C THR A 237 -3.79 -8.62 -24.42
N HIS A 238 -3.21 -8.85 -23.24
CA HIS A 238 -3.66 -8.14 -22.04
C HIS A 238 -3.58 -6.62 -22.23
N ASN A 239 -4.52 -5.89 -21.62
CA ASN A 239 -4.51 -4.45 -21.52
C ASN A 239 -4.68 -4.00 -20.07
N PHE A 240 -3.57 -3.78 -19.37
CA PHE A 240 -3.48 -3.38 -17.96
C PHE A 240 -3.63 -1.88 -17.72
N GLN A 241 -4.03 -1.12 -18.75
CA GLN A 241 -4.39 0.29 -18.64
C GLN A 241 -5.91 0.50 -18.69
N ALA A 242 -6.69 -0.57 -18.76
CA ALA A 242 -8.12 -0.44 -19.02
C ALA A 242 -8.88 0.16 -17.84
N SER A 243 -8.38 -0.02 -16.62
CA SER A 243 -8.86 0.66 -15.42
C SER A 243 -8.52 2.15 -15.38
N PHE A 244 -7.45 2.63 -16.03
CA PHE A 244 -7.13 4.07 -16.09
C PHE A 244 -7.87 4.81 -17.23
N ASP A 245 -8.35 4.09 -18.23
CA ASP A 245 -8.93 4.65 -19.45
C ASP A 245 -10.41 5.08 -19.28
N ALA A 246 -10.66 6.03 -18.37
CA ALA A 246 -12.00 6.54 -18.06
C ALA A 246 -12.74 7.15 -19.26
N LEU A 247 -11.99 7.64 -20.26
CA LEU A 247 -12.56 8.12 -21.52
C LEU A 247 -13.28 7.00 -22.28
N ASN A 248 -12.81 5.76 -22.12
CA ASN A 248 -13.30 4.58 -22.82
C ASN A 248 -14.01 3.56 -21.91
N TYR A 249 -14.36 3.96 -20.69
CA TYR A 249 -15.31 3.23 -19.86
C TYR A 249 -16.68 3.06 -20.54
N GLN A 250 -17.50 2.18 -19.98
CA GLN A 250 -18.88 1.98 -20.41
C GLN A 250 -19.71 3.27 -20.26
N ASP A 251 -20.74 3.44 -21.08
CA ASP A 251 -21.53 4.68 -21.12
C ASP A 251 -22.26 4.95 -19.79
N GLU A 252 -22.70 3.88 -19.12
CA GLU A 252 -23.39 3.91 -17.85
C GLU A 252 -22.53 4.50 -16.73
N PHE A 253 -21.20 4.42 -16.81
CA PHE A 253 -20.32 5.06 -15.82
C PHE A 253 -20.58 6.56 -15.76
N TRP A 254 -20.54 7.23 -16.91
CA TRP A 254 -20.75 8.68 -16.99
C TRP A 254 -22.21 9.06 -16.72
N GLN A 255 -23.15 8.21 -17.14
CA GLN A 255 -24.56 8.41 -16.82
C GLN A 255 -24.82 8.39 -15.31
N ILE A 256 -24.29 7.38 -14.60
CA ILE A 256 -24.48 7.27 -13.14
C ILE A 256 -23.83 8.46 -12.42
N ARG A 257 -22.65 8.93 -12.86
CA ARG A 257 -22.01 10.11 -12.26
C ARG A 257 -22.82 11.40 -12.41
N ASP A 258 -23.54 11.55 -13.53
CA ASP A 258 -24.37 12.72 -13.81
C ASP A 258 -25.73 12.64 -13.10
N GLU A 259 -26.35 11.46 -13.08
CA GLU A 259 -27.74 11.27 -12.64
C GLU A 259 -27.89 10.86 -11.16
N VAL A 260 -26.86 10.25 -10.56
CA VAL A 260 -26.91 9.65 -9.21
C VAL A 260 -25.94 10.38 -8.27
N PRO A 261 -26.37 10.74 -7.05
CA PRO A 261 -25.46 11.33 -6.07
C PRO A 261 -24.32 10.37 -5.71
N GLU A 262 -23.14 10.93 -5.42
CA GLU A 262 -21.92 10.16 -5.15
C GLU A 262 -22.09 9.10 -4.06
N SER A 263 -22.85 9.41 -3.01
CA SER A 263 -23.16 8.49 -1.90
C SER A 263 -23.89 7.21 -2.34
N GLU A 264 -24.51 7.21 -3.52
CA GLU A 264 -25.29 6.08 -4.04
C GLU A 264 -24.60 5.37 -5.22
N TRP A 265 -23.40 5.78 -5.64
CA TRP A 265 -22.69 5.20 -6.78
C TRP A 265 -22.45 3.69 -6.67
N ASN A 266 -22.10 3.20 -5.47
CA ASN A 266 -21.90 1.77 -5.23
C ASN A 266 -23.22 0.98 -5.34
N ALA A 267 -24.33 1.53 -4.82
CA ALA A 267 -25.65 0.93 -4.96
C ALA A 267 -26.12 0.93 -6.43
N ALA A 268 -25.75 1.95 -7.19
CA ALA A 268 -25.95 2.05 -8.63
C ALA A 268 -24.97 1.20 -9.46
N ARG A 269 -24.06 0.46 -8.83
CA ARG A 269 -23.08 -0.46 -9.46
C ARG A 269 -22.09 0.24 -10.39
N LEU A 270 -21.81 1.53 -10.15
CA LEU A 270 -20.85 2.30 -10.92
C LEU A 270 -19.47 1.62 -11.05
N PRO A 271 -18.90 0.94 -10.02
CA PRO A 271 -17.65 0.19 -10.15
C PRO A 271 -17.61 -0.85 -11.26
N GLU A 272 -18.74 -1.48 -11.59
CA GLU A 272 -18.81 -2.54 -12.62
C GLU A 272 -18.71 -1.98 -14.05
N TYR A 273 -18.71 -0.66 -14.21
CA TYR A 273 -18.60 0.04 -15.49
C TYR A 273 -17.22 0.70 -15.68
N ARG A 274 -16.31 0.55 -14.70
CA ARG A 274 -14.98 1.19 -14.63
C ARG A 274 -13.88 0.40 -15.34
N TYR A 275 -14.12 0.01 -16.58
CA TYR A 275 -13.09 -0.66 -17.39
C TYR A 275 -13.31 -0.40 -18.88
N ALA A 276 -12.21 -0.25 -19.61
CA ALA A 276 -12.24 -0.05 -21.06
C ALA A 276 -12.07 -1.36 -21.87
N SER A 277 -11.60 -2.45 -21.26
CA SER A 277 -11.24 -3.71 -21.95
C SER A 277 -11.45 -4.92 -21.03
N ILE A 278 -12.02 -6.00 -21.59
CA ILE A 278 -12.09 -7.32 -20.93
C ILE A 278 -10.70 -7.98 -20.82
N MET A 279 -9.69 -7.45 -21.52
CA MET A 279 -8.33 -7.99 -21.52
C MET A 279 -7.49 -7.54 -20.32
N ASP A 280 -8.07 -6.74 -19.41
CA ASP A 280 -7.44 -6.40 -18.14
C ASP A 280 -7.64 -7.53 -17.10
N TYR A 281 -6.81 -7.54 -16.06
CA TYR A 281 -7.10 -8.28 -14.84
C TYR A 281 -7.83 -7.35 -13.89
N GLY A 282 -9.15 -7.35 -13.96
CA GLY A 282 -9.97 -6.51 -13.10
C GLY A 282 -9.77 -6.84 -11.62
N ALA A 283 -9.82 -5.82 -10.76
CA ALA A 283 -9.58 -5.98 -9.31
C ALA A 283 -10.59 -6.88 -8.58
N ARG A 284 -11.75 -7.14 -9.19
CA ARG A 284 -12.93 -7.76 -8.55
C ARG A 284 -13.64 -8.71 -9.52
N PHE A 285 -14.31 -9.76 -9.05
CA PHE A 285 -15.04 -10.66 -9.96
C PHE A 285 -16.13 -10.01 -10.80
N ASN A 286 -16.68 -8.91 -10.30
CA ASN A 286 -17.77 -8.21 -10.94
C ASN A 286 -17.29 -7.07 -11.85
N SER A 287 -15.98 -6.75 -11.81
CA SER A 287 -15.39 -5.62 -12.52
C SER A 287 -15.49 -5.72 -14.04
N ASP A 288 -15.61 -6.92 -14.59
CA ASP A 288 -15.61 -7.20 -16.04
C ASP A 288 -16.93 -7.87 -16.51
N THR A 289 -17.96 -7.87 -15.65
CA THR A 289 -19.23 -8.58 -15.91
C THR A 289 -20.14 -7.92 -16.94
N LYS A 290 -19.84 -6.68 -17.37
CA LYS A 290 -20.60 -5.97 -18.40
C LYS A 290 -20.20 -6.36 -19.83
N GLY A 291 -19.26 -7.28 -19.99
CA GLY A 291 -18.83 -7.81 -21.27
C GLY A 291 -17.71 -7.01 -21.91
N LEU A 292 -17.74 -6.85 -23.24
CA LEU A 292 -16.66 -6.17 -23.97
C LEU A 292 -16.64 -4.67 -23.66
N GLY A 293 -15.45 -4.12 -23.47
CA GLY A 293 -15.24 -2.68 -23.33
C GLY A 293 -15.04 -1.98 -24.68
N LYS A 294 -15.02 -0.65 -24.68
CA LYS A 294 -14.86 0.15 -25.92
C LYS A 294 -13.50 -0.09 -26.58
N TYR A 295 -12.44 -0.38 -25.80
CA TYR A 295 -11.14 -0.74 -26.33
C TYR A 295 -11.22 -2.04 -27.14
N ASP A 296 -11.88 -3.08 -26.62
CA ASP A 296 -11.98 -4.37 -27.29
C ASP A 296 -12.65 -4.23 -28.65
N LEU A 297 -13.75 -3.46 -28.69
CA LEU A 297 -14.48 -3.17 -29.91
C LEU A 297 -13.59 -2.40 -30.90
N ALA A 298 -12.88 -1.37 -30.45
CA ALA A 298 -11.99 -0.58 -31.29
C ALA A 298 -10.80 -1.38 -31.82
N ALA A 299 -10.20 -2.23 -30.99
CA ALA A 299 -9.10 -3.09 -31.37
C ALA A 299 -9.51 -4.08 -32.48
N ILE A 300 -10.68 -4.70 -32.36
CA ILE A 300 -11.21 -5.62 -33.38
C ILE A 300 -11.60 -4.89 -34.67
N LYS A 301 -12.27 -3.74 -34.55
CA LYS A 301 -12.59 -2.83 -35.68
C LYS A 301 -11.32 -2.45 -36.44
N PHE A 302 -10.26 -2.10 -35.72
CA PHE A 302 -8.98 -1.73 -36.32
C PHE A 302 -8.28 -2.91 -36.97
N ALA A 303 -8.09 -4.01 -36.24
CA ALA A 303 -7.31 -5.16 -36.69
C ALA A 303 -7.96 -5.88 -37.90
N TYR A 304 -9.28 -6.08 -37.86
CA TYR A 304 -10.00 -6.86 -38.87
C TYR A 304 -10.80 -6.00 -39.85
N GLY A 305 -11.34 -4.86 -39.39
CA GLY A 305 -12.14 -3.96 -40.22
C GLY A 305 -11.34 -2.89 -40.95
N ARG A 306 -10.08 -2.63 -40.54
CA ARG A 306 -9.26 -1.52 -41.06
C ARG A 306 -9.96 -0.17 -40.92
N VAL A 307 -10.68 0.00 -39.81
CA VAL A 307 -11.34 1.26 -39.45
C VAL A 307 -10.84 1.76 -38.11
N THR A 308 -10.72 3.08 -37.99
CA THR A 308 -10.31 3.78 -36.78
C THR A 308 -11.49 4.60 -36.29
N GLU A 309 -11.71 4.57 -34.98
CA GLU A 309 -12.75 5.35 -34.34
C GLU A 309 -12.30 6.80 -34.15
N VAL A 310 -13.12 7.76 -34.58
CA VAL A 310 -12.87 9.19 -34.43
C VAL A 310 -14.10 9.88 -33.83
N PHE A 311 -13.90 10.98 -33.12
CA PHE A 311 -15.00 11.79 -32.59
C PHE A 311 -15.87 12.38 -33.71
N GLY A 312 -17.18 12.50 -33.45
CA GLY A 312 -18.16 13.12 -34.36
C GLY A 312 -17.76 14.55 -34.72
N ASP A 313 -18.08 15.01 -35.94
CA ASP A 313 -17.64 16.34 -36.44
C ASP A 313 -18.27 17.51 -35.67
N ASP A 314 -19.38 17.28 -34.96
CA ASP A 314 -20.12 18.24 -34.14
C ASP A 314 -19.51 18.46 -32.74
N ILE A 315 -18.48 17.68 -32.39
CA ILE A 315 -17.88 17.72 -31.05
C ILE A 315 -16.68 18.66 -31.05
N ASP A 316 -16.67 19.57 -30.08
CA ASP A 316 -15.49 20.35 -29.77
C ASP A 316 -14.54 19.49 -28.94
N VAL A 317 -13.43 19.05 -29.55
CA VAL A 317 -12.47 18.13 -28.94
C VAL A 317 -11.22 18.92 -28.62
N ALA A 318 -10.79 18.89 -27.36
CA ALA A 318 -9.54 19.53 -26.96
C ALA A 318 -8.35 18.99 -27.78
N SER A 319 -7.49 19.89 -28.28
CA SER A 319 -6.33 19.54 -29.13
C SER A 319 -5.30 18.63 -28.45
N THR A 320 -5.35 18.54 -27.12
CA THR A 320 -4.41 17.80 -26.26
C THR A 320 -5.13 16.85 -25.30
N LEU A 321 -6.35 16.40 -25.65
CA LEU A 321 -7.22 15.56 -24.81
C LEU A 321 -6.50 14.48 -24.01
N ASP A 322 -5.70 13.64 -24.66
CA ASP A 322 -4.95 12.53 -24.04
C ASP A 322 -4.02 13.01 -22.92
N PHE A 323 -3.33 14.12 -23.16
CA PHE A 323 -2.39 14.71 -22.24
C PHE A 323 -3.08 15.48 -21.12
N ASP A 324 -4.16 16.20 -21.43
CA ASP A 324 -4.91 16.95 -20.43
C ASP A 324 -5.55 16.00 -19.40
N VAL A 325 -6.07 14.84 -19.86
CA VAL A 325 -6.55 13.77 -18.97
C VAL A 325 -5.42 13.19 -18.12
N PHE A 326 -4.25 12.91 -18.70
CA PHE A 326 -3.09 12.42 -17.95
C PHE A 326 -2.59 13.46 -16.92
N ALA A 327 -2.56 14.73 -17.27
CA ALA A 327 -1.98 15.79 -16.46
C ALA A 327 -2.92 16.27 -15.35
N ASP A 328 -4.21 16.43 -15.65
CA ASP A 328 -5.19 17.06 -14.75
C ASP A 328 -6.20 16.06 -14.16
N GLY A 329 -6.21 14.82 -14.64
CA GLY A 329 -7.13 13.77 -14.20
C GLY A 329 -8.36 13.63 -15.10
N TYR A 330 -9.16 12.61 -14.82
CA TYR A 330 -10.25 12.20 -15.71
C TYR A 330 -11.57 12.96 -15.49
N ASP A 331 -11.75 13.62 -14.34
CA ASP A 331 -13.02 14.30 -14.01
C ASP A 331 -13.40 15.39 -15.03
N GLY A 332 -12.40 16.03 -15.66
CA GLY A 332 -12.61 17.09 -16.66
C GLY A 332 -12.87 16.60 -18.09
N ILE A 333 -13.00 15.29 -18.34
CA ILE A 333 -13.24 14.75 -19.68
C ILE A 333 -14.48 15.36 -20.36
N PRO A 334 -15.64 15.53 -19.68
CA PRO A 334 -16.81 16.16 -20.30
C PRO A 334 -16.51 17.57 -20.82
N GLU A 335 -15.81 18.40 -20.05
CA GLU A 335 -15.39 19.76 -20.42
C GLU A 335 -14.45 19.75 -21.63
N LEU A 336 -13.50 18.82 -21.66
CA LEU A 336 -12.58 18.63 -22.79
C LEU A 336 -13.26 18.17 -24.08
N LEU A 337 -14.53 17.74 -23.99
CA LEU A 337 -15.38 17.31 -25.10
C LEU A 337 -16.63 18.19 -25.27
N GLY A 338 -16.59 19.46 -24.85
CA GLY A 338 -17.65 20.43 -25.09
C GLY A 338 -18.71 20.54 -23.97
N GLY A 339 -18.41 20.05 -22.77
CA GLY A 339 -19.22 20.25 -21.55
C GLY A 339 -20.44 19.33 -21.41
N ASP A 340 -20.51 18.25 -22.19
CA ASP A 340 -21.60 17.26 -22.12
C ASP A 340 -21.01 15.85 -22.20
N TYR A 341 -21.17 15.04 -21.15
CA TYR A 341 -20.62 13.68 -21.09
C TYR A 341 -21.13 12.81 -22.25
N ARG A 342 -22.31 13.11 -22.81
CA ARG A 342 -22.86 12.37 -23.97
C ARG A 342 -22.02 12.54 -25.23
N ASN A 343 -21.14 13.56 -25.29
CA ASN A 343 -20.19 13.69 -26.39
C ASN A 343 -19.11 12.60 -26.37
N ILE A 344 -18.83 11.98 -25.21
CA ILE A 344 -17.88 10.87 -25.09
C ILE A 344 -18.29 9.70 -25.99
N THR A 345 -19.60 9.46 -26.19
CA THR A 345 -20.12 8.31 -26.94
C THR A 345 -20.32 8.58 -28.44
N LYS A 346 -20.27 9.85 -28.84
CA LYS A 346 -20.46 10.28 -30.23
C LYS A 346 -19.20 10.00 -31.07
N ARG A 347 -19.10 8.77 -31.54
CA ARG A 347 -17.95 8.23 -32.26
C ARG A 347 -18.37 7.76 -33.66
N LYS A 348 -17.47 7.86 -34.65
CA LYS A 348 -17.69 7.33 -36.01
C LYS A 348 -16.50 6.49 -36.46
N ASP A 349 -16.80 5.39 -37.15
CA ASP A 349 -15.78 4.53 -37.74
C ASP A 349 -15.35 5.08 -39.11
N VAL A 350 -14.05 5.33 -39.28
CA VAL A 350 -13.47 5.88 -40.50
C VAL A 350 -12.41 4.93 -41.05
N PRO A 351 -12.35 4.65 -42.36
CA PRO A 351 -11.28 3.82 -42.92
C PRO A 351 -9.88 4.33 -42.56
N GLU A 352 -9.01 3.44 -42.08
CA GLU A 352 -7.64 3.73 -41.62
C GLU A 352 -6.87 4.59 -42.64
N GLN A 353 -7.00 4.26 -43.93
CA GLN A 353 -6.32 4.98 -45.02
C GLN A 353 -6.73 6.47 -45.09
N ARG A 354 -7.99 6.78 -44.81
CA ARG A 354 -8.51 8.16 -44.81
C ARG A 354 -7.97 8.92 -43.62
N VAL A 355 -8.01 8.32 -42.43
CA VAL A 355 -7.44 8.90 -41.20
C VAL A 355 -5.96 9.20 -41.37
N MET A 356 -5.19 8.27 -41.93
CA MET A 356 -3.76 8.46 -42.22
C MET A 356 -3.49 9.58 -43.24
N ALA A 357 -4.36 9.73 -44.24
CA ALA A 357 -4.25 10.80 -45.23
C ALA A 357 -4.56 12.17 -44.61
N GLU A 358 -5.63 12.27 -43.83
CA GLU A 358 -6.01 13.46 -43.08
C GLU A 358 -4.91 13.87 -42.09
N ARG A 359 -4.36 12.91 -41.34
CA ARG A 359 -3.24 13.13 -40.42
C ARG A 359 -1.99 13.66 -41.11
N ARG A 360 -1.62 13.07 -42.25
CA ARG A 360 -0.46 13.54 -43.04
C ARG A 360 -0.66 14.98 -43.51
N GLN A 361 -1.86 15.30 -44.00
CA GLN A 361 -2.17 16.64 -44.47
C GLN A 361 -2.16 17.65 -43.32
N GLY A 362 -2.79 17.31 -42.20
CA GLY A 362 -2.81 18.13 -40.99
C GLY A 362 -1.43 18.46 -40.43
N VAL A 363 -0.52 17.48 -40.37
CA VAL A 363 0.88 17.72 -39.95
C VAL A 363 1.60 18.68 -40.89
N LEU A 364 1.37 18.59 -42.21
CA LEU A 364 1.94 19.52 -43.19
C LEU A 364 1.37 20.93 -43.03
N ASP A 365 0.07 21.05 -42.75
CA ASP A 365 -0.57 22.34 -42.52
C ASP A 365 -0.07 22.98 -41.22
N ASN A 366 0.07 22.20 -40.14
CA ASN A 366 0.71 22.65 -38.91
C ASN A 366 2.14 23.14 -39.13
N SER A 367 2.91 22.42 -39.95
CA SER A 367 4.28 22.82 -40.28
C SER A 367 4.33 24.17 -41.00
N ARG A 368 3.34 24.46 -41.87
CA ARG A 368 3.22 25.75 -42.57
C ARG A 368 2.80 26.87 -41.61
N VAL A 369 1.81 26.61 -40.76
CA VAL A 369 1.34 27.56 -39.74
C VAL A 369 2.49 27.93 -38.79
N PHE A 370 3.19 26.92 -38.26
CA PHE A 370 4.34 27.11 -37.39
C PHE A 370 5.49 27.88 -38.06
N ALA A 371 5.78 27.58 -39.33
CA ALA A 371 6.81 28.29 -40.10
C ALA A 371 6.45 29.76 -40.37
N ALA A 372 5.15 30.08 -40.46
CA ALA A 372 4.66 31.44 -40.66
C ALA A 372 4.69 32.25 -39.36
N ASN A 373 4.27 31.65 -38.24
CA ASN A 373 4.32 32.26 -36.91
C ASN A 373 4.52 31.19 -35.84
N GLN A 374 5.68 31.23 -35.18
CA GLN A 374 6.01 30.28 -34.10
C GLN A 374 5.18 30.52 -32.83
N ASN A 375 4.55 31.69 -32.70
CA ASN A 375 3.71 32.06 -31.55
C ASN A 375 2.21 31.85 -31.83
N THR A 376 1.85 31.09 -32.87
CA THR A 376 0.45 30.77 -33.15
C THR A 376 -0.16 30.01 -31.96
N PRO A 377 -1.37 30.37 -31.51
CA PRO A 377 -2.13 29.62 -30.51
C PRO A 377 -2.35 28.13 -30.87
N ALA A 378 -2.39 27.26 -29.86
CA ALA A 378 -2.48 25.80 -30.05
C ALA A 378 -3.76 25.36 -30.78
N ASP A 379 -4.85 26.09 -30.63
CA ASP A 379 -6.17 25.86 -31.23
C ASP A 379 -6.24 26.19 -32.73
N GLU A 380 -5.29 26.96 -33.26
CA GLU A 380 -5.17 27.21 -34.70
C GLU A 380 -4.45 26.08 -35.46
N PHE A 381 -3.82 25.15 -34.73
CA PHE A 381 -3.22 23.98 -35.33
C PHE A 381 -4.26 22.89 -35.57
N TRP A 382 -4.16 22.22 -36.71
CA TRP A 382 -4.86 20.97 -36.93
C TRP A 382 -4.48 19.98 -35.83
N PHE A 383 -5.46 19.30 -35.27
CA PHE A 383 -5.24 18.24 -34.29
C PHE A 383 -5.96 16.98 -34.71
N ASN A 384 -5.48 15.87 -34.15
CA ASN A 384 -6.05 14.57 -34.45
C ASN A 384 -7.34 14.35 -33.66
N ARG A 385 -8.42 13.98 -34.36
CA ARG A 385 -9.74 13.69 -33.76
C ARG A 385 -9.96 12.20 -33.49
N GLU A 386 -8.95 11.37 -33.71
CA GLU A 386 -8.96 9.96 -33.30
C GLU A 386 -9.22 9.84 -31.81
N VAL A 387 -10.04 8.86 -31.43
CA VAL A 387 -10.28 8.55 -30.02
C VAL A 387 -9.00 7.95 -29.44
N PRO A 388 -8.40 8.55 -28.41
CA PRO A 388 -7.27 7.95 -27.73
C PRO A 388 -7.76 6.76 -26.91
N TYR A 389 -6.99 5.67 -26.95
CA TYR A 389 -7.20 4.45 -26.18
C TYR A 389 -5.92 4.15 -25.42
N GLU A 390 -6.02 3.95 -24.11
CA GLU A 390 -4.85 3.53 -23.34
C GLU A 390 -4.59 2.03 -23.54
N TYR A 391 -3.31 1.66 -23.61
CA TYR A 391 -2.90 0.29 -23.85
C TYR A 391 -1.56 -0.06 -23.20
N CYS A 392 -1.59 -1.07 -22.35
CA CYS A 392 -0.39 -1.64 -21.75
C CYS A 392 -0.42 -3.17 -21.68
N PHE A 393 0.61 -3.83 -22.21
CA PHE A 393 0.72 -5.29 -22.20
C PHE A 393 1.77 -5.80 -21.19
N ASP A 394 1.87 -7.12 -21.07
CA ASP A 394 2.61 -7.85 -20.04
C ASP A 394 4.03 -7.35 -19.74
N VAL A 395 4.78 -6.92 -20.75
CA VAL A 395 6.18 -6.50 -20.60
C VAL A 395 6.30 -5.13 -19.91
N PHE A 396 5.23 -4.34 -19.92
CA PHE A 396 5.18 -3.00 -19.34
C PHE A 396 4.45 -2.93 -17.99
N ARG A 397 4.05 -4.10 -17.45
CA ARG A 397 3.44 -4.21 -16.12
C ARG A 397 4.32 -3.54 -15.06
N GLY A 398 3.69 -2.73 -14.21
CA GLY A 398 4.34 -2.00 -13.11
C GLY A 398 4.57 -0.51 -13.40
N ASN A 399 4.38 -0.06 -14.64
CA ASN A 399 4.32 1.38 -14.93
C ASN A 399 3.13 2.04 -14.24
N LEU A 400 3.17 3.36 -14.04
CA LEU A 400 2.19 4.10 -13.24
C LEU A 400 0.73 3.72 -13.52
N GLN A 401 0.30 3.78 -14.78
CA GLN A 401 -1.06 3.44 -15.22
C GLN A 401 -1.23 1.98 -15.63
N CYS A 402 -0.20 1.15 -15.49
CA CYS A 402 -0.17 -0.22 -15.99
C CYS A 402 -0.01 -1.23 -14.84
N GLN A 403 -1.07 -1.37 -14.05
CA GLN A 403 -1.12 -2.30 -12.93
C GLN A 403 -2.10 -3.42 -13.23
N THR A 404 -1.93 -4.55 -12.53
CA THR A 404 -2.83 -5.70 -12.66
C THR A 404 -3.64 -5.82 -11.39
N TRP A 405 -4.92 -6.17 -11.48
CA TRP A 405 -5.83 -6.24 -10.33
C TRP A 405 -6.09 -4.86 -9.73
N ASP A 406 -6.18 -3.85 -10.58
CA ASP A 406 -6.43 -2.47 -10.20
C ASP A 406 -7.86 -2.03 -10.57
N GLU A 407 -8.32 -0.95 -9.93
CA GLU A 407 -9.63 -0.38 -10.16
C GLU A 407 -9.60 1.11 -9.85
N GLY A 408 -10.16 1.90 -10.76
CA GLY A 408 -10.21 3.34 -10.65
C GLY A 408 -9.28 4.03 -11.64
N ALA A 409 -9.64 5.27 -11.98
CA ALA A 409 -9.01 6.04 -13.03
C ALA A 409 -7.94 7.02 -12.53
N SER A 410 -7.60 6.94 -11.25
CA SER A 410 -6.54 7.73 -10.60
C SER A 410 -5.77 6.88 -9.60
N ALA A 411 -4.54 7.27 -9.27
CA ALA A 411 -3.75 6.55 -8.27
C ALA A 411 -4.43 6.55 -6.90
N THR A 412 -5.14 7.64 -6.56
CA THR A 412 -5.91 7.73 -5.31
C THR A 412 -7.03 6.70 -5.28
N GLU A 413 -7.79 6.56 -6.37
CA GLU A 413 -8.87 5.55 -6.44
C GLU A 413 -8.32 4.13 -6.36
N GLN A 414 -7.19 3.84 -7.00
CA GLN A 414 -6.56 2.52 -6.94
C GLN A 414 -6.12 2.16 -5.52
N VAL A 415 -5.47 3.09 -4.82
CA VAL A 415 -5.07 2.87 -3.42
C VAL A 415 -6.29 2.67 -2.54
N ARG A 416 -7.33 3.50 -2.70
CA ARG A 416 -8.58 3.37 -1.94
C ARG A 416 -9.25 2.03 -2.20
N SER A 417 -9.38 1.62 -3.46
CA SER A 417 -9.97 0.33 -3.81
C SER A 417 -9.16 -0.85 -3.26
N ALA A 418 -7.82 -0.78 -3.34
CA ALA A 418 -6.95 -1.83 -2.78
C ALA A 418 -7.10 -1.96 -1.25
N ILE A 419 -7.19 -0.84 -0.53
CA ILE A 419 -7.42 -0.82 0.92
C ILE A 419 -8.84 -1.31 1.26
N GLN A 420 -9.85 -0.87 0.51
CA GLN A 420 -11.22 -1.36 0.68
C GLN A 420 -11.29 -2.87 0.47
N ASN A 421 -10.63 -3.41 -0.56
CA ASN A 421 -10.56 -4.85 -0.80
C ASN A 421 -9.84 -5.59 0.34
N TYR A 422 -8.80 -5.00 0.94
CA TYR A 422 -8.16 -5.55 2.13
C TYR A 422 -9.13 -5.70 3.30
N TRP A 423 -9.90 -4.64 3.58
CA TRP A 423 -10.91 -4.68 4.62
C TRP A 423 -11.98 -5.66 4.23
N ASN A 424 -12.71 -5.44 3.13
CA ASN A 424 -13.87 -6.20 2.67
C ASN A 424 -13.63 -7.72 2.52
N TYR A 425 -12.40 -8.17 2.27
CA TYR A 425 -12.11 -9.61 2.17
C TYR A 425 -11.28 -10.16 3.30
N TYR A 426 -11.02 -9.41 4.38
CA TYR A 426 -10.18 -9.89 5.48
C TYR A 426 -10.63 -11.26 6.00
N VAL A 427 -11.93 -11.43 6.29
CA VAL A 427 -12.48 -12.70 6.78
C VAL A 427 -12.30 -13.85 5.78
N PHE A 428 -12.27 -13.54 4.49
CA PHE A 428 -12.07 -14.54 3.45
C PHE A 428 -10.60 -14.79 3.15
N ASN A 429 -9.72 -13.83 3.43
CA ASN A 429 -8.29 -13.88 3.12
C ASN A 429 -7.45 -14.40 4.29
N ASN A 430 -7.88 -14.16 5.52
CA ASN A 430 -7.12 -14.49 6.72
C ASN A 430 -7.60 -15.77 7.41
N TYR A 431 -8.72 -16.36 6.97
CA TYR A 431 -9.23 -17.64 7.49
C TYR A 431 -9.23 -18.70 6.41
N ARG A 432 -8.70 -19.90 6.69
CA ARG A 432 -8.51 -20.97 5.69
C ARG A 432 -9.82 -21.47 5.07
N ARG A 433 -10.90 -21.57 5.86
CA ARG A 433 -12.27 -21.92 5.39
C ARG A 433 -12.32 -23.18 4.50
N GLY A 434 -11.60 -24.23 4.88
CA GLY A 434 -11.57 -25.50 4.13
C GLY A 434 -10.75 -25.48 2.84
N ARG A 435 -10.05 -24.38 2.52
CA ARG A 435 -9.04 -24.36 1.46
C ARG A 435 -7.86 -25.24 1.84
N GLY A 436 -7.19 -25.78 0.82
CA GLY A 436 -5.90 -26.42 1.02
C GLY A 436 -4.91 -25.44 1.63
N GLU A 437 -4.18 -25.86 2.66
CA GLU A 437 -3.29 -25.02 3.47
C GLU A 437 -2.26 -24.26 2.63
N VAL A 438 -1.60 -24.95 1.69
CA VAL A 438 -0.61 -24.31 0.78
C VAL A 438 -1.25 -23.25 -0.11
N ASN A 439 -2.44 -23.51 -0.66
CA ASN A 439 -3.14 -22.52 -1.50
C ASN A 439 -3.61 -21.32 -0.67
N PHE A 440 -4.02 -21.55 0.58
CA PHE A 440 -4.39 -20.50 1.52
C PHE A 440 -3.21 -19.57 1.81
N LEU A 441 -2.06 -20.12 2.22
CA LEU A 441 -0.84 -19.34 2.48
C LEU A 441 -0.39 -18.57 1.24
N ASN A 442 -0.34 -19.23 0.07
CA ASN A 442 0.05 -18.60 -1.18
C ASN A 442 -0.88 -17.44 -1.55
N SER A 443 -2.19 -17.62 -1.39
CA SER A 443 -3.17 -16.58 -1.71
C SER A 443 -3.07 -15.38 -0.76
N TYR A 444 -2.89 -15.63 0.53
CA TYR A 444 -2.69 -14.58 1.53
C TYR A 444 -1.47 -13.70 1.18
N PHE A 445 -0.29 -14.30 1.00
CA PHE A 445 0.92 -13.54 0.70
C PHE A 445 0.90 -12.88 -0.68
N SER A 446 0.27 -13.50 -1.68
CA SER A 446 0.10 -12.87 -3.00
C SER A 446 -0.76 -11.61 -2.92
N ARG A 447 -1.80 -11.60 -2.08
CA ARG A 447 -2.66 -10.42 -1.86
C ARG A 447 -1.92 -9.34 -1.08
N GLN A 448 -1.14 -9.71 -0.07
CA GLN A 448 -0.30 -8.79 0.70
C GLN A 448 0.75 -8.10 -0.18
N ASP A 449 1.45 -8.85 -1.05
CA ASP A 449 2.42 -8.30 -2.02
C ASP A 449 1.76 -7.29 -2.96
N ARG A 450 0.60 -7.64 -3.54
CA ARG A 450 -0.17 -6.73 -4.42
C ARG A 450 -0.59 -5.46 -3.70
N LEU A 451 -1.19 -5.59 -2.52
CA LEU A 451 -1.61 -4.45 -1.71
C LEU A 451 -0.43 -3.53 -1.40
N SER A 452 0.68 -4.12 -0.94
CA SER A 452 1.90 -3.37 -0.62
C SER A 452 2.46 -2.59 -1.81
N TRP A 453 2.34 -3.14 -3.03
CA TRP A 453 2.70 -2.44 -4.25
C TRP A 453 1.82 -1.19 -4.46
N TYR A 454 0.50 -1.30 -4.30
CA TYR A 454 -0.40 -0.14 -4.40
C TYR A 454 -0.08 0.93 -3.34
N LEU A 455 0.28 0.53 -2.12
CA LEU A 455 0.57 1.48 -1.03
C LEU A 455 1.88 2.25 -1.23
N SER A 456 2.90 1.64 -1.85
CA SER A 456 4.25 2.21 -1.95
C SER A 456 4.56 2.86 -3.29
N ASN A 457 3.97 2.36 -4.38
CA ASN A 457 4.27 2.81 -5.73
C ASN A 457 3.90 4.28 -6.03
N PRO A 458 2.75 4.82 -5.56
CA PRO A 458 2.39 6.21 -5.80
C PRO A 458 3.41 7.21 -5.26
N PHE A 459 4.00 6.94 -4.08
CA PHE A 459 5.04 7.80 -3.51
C PHE A 459 6.29 7.88 -4.40
N ARG A 460 6.66 6.76 -5.02
CA ARG A 460 7.81 6.71 -5.94
C ARG A 460 7.57 7.62 -7.13
N TYR A 461 6.41 7.51 -7.77
CA TYR A 461 6.06 8.40 -8.89
C TYR A 461 5.83 9.85 -8.44
N PHE A 462 5.26 10.08 -7.26
CA PHE A 462 5.14 11.41 -6.67
C PHE A 462 6.51 12.09 -6.58
N TYR A 463 7.53 11.40 -6.06
CA TYR A 463 8.88 11.96 -5.97
C TYR A 463 9.43 12.45 -7.32
N PHE A 464 9.05 11.78 -8.41
CA PHE A 464 9.35 12.24 -9.77
C PHE A 464 8.49 13.44 -10.17
N TYR A 465 7.16 13.33 -10.09
CA TYR A 465 6.24 14.34 -10.63
C TYR A 465 6.07 15.59 -9.76
N GLN A 466 6.53 15.60 -8.51
CA GLN A 466 6.36 16.69 -7.54
C GLN A 466 6.89 18.05 -8.02
N GLN A 467 7.82 18.03 -8.97
CA GLN A 467 8.40 19.22 -9.59
C GLN A 467 7.44 20.02 -10.47
N TRP A 468 6.35 19.40 -10.94
CA TRP A 468 5.40 20.06 -11.84
C TRP A 468 4.06 20.27 -11.14
N ASP A 469 3.59 21.50 -11.19
CA ASP A 469 2.25 21.91 -10.75
C ASP A 469 1.19 21.47 -11.77
N ILE A 470 0.81 20.19 -11.68
CA ILE A 470 -0.21 19.50 -12.48
C ILE A 470 -1.09 18.61 -11.57
N GLY A 471 -2.30 18.27 -12.00
CA GLY A 471 -3.23 17.42 -11.24
C GLY A 471 -2.64 16.06 -10.84
N LEU A 472 -1.87 15.41 -11.73
CA LEU A 472 -1.19 14.14 -11.48
C LEU A 472 -0.28 14.17 -10.25
N ARG A 473 0.42 15.29 -10.01
CA ARG A 473 1.23 15.44 -8.79
C ARG A 473 0.35 15.31 -7.55
N ASN A 474 -0.79 16.00 -7.56
CA ASN A 474 -1.68 16.06 -6.41
C ASN A 474 -2.30 14.69 -6.14
N ASP A 475 -2.75 14.00 -7.19
CA ASP A 475 -3.27 12.62 -7.11
C ASP A 475 -2.24 11.65 -6.54
N LEU A 476 -1.00 11.66 -7.05
CA LEU A 476 0.06 10.80 -6.53
C LEU A 476 0.43 11.10 -5.08
N TYR A 477 0.41 12.38 -4.68
CA TYR A 477 0.66 12.79 -3.31
C TYR A 477 -0.46 12.29 -2.38
N GLN A 478 -1.72 12.50 -2.76
CA GLN A 478 -2.90 12.02 -2.05
C GLN A 478 -2.87 10.50 -1.87
N ALA A 479 -2.66 9.76 -2.94
CA ALA A 479 -2.49 8.30 -2.92
C ALA A 479 -1.36 7.87 -1.97
N SER A 480 -0.23 8.60 -1.97
CA SER A 480 0.91 8.30 -1.08
C SER A 480 0.60 8.55 0.40
N LEU A 481 -0.17 9.60 0.72
CA LEU A 481 -0.59 9.89 2.09
C LEU A 481 -1.55 8.83 2.62
N ILE A 482 -2.55 8.45 1.81
CA ILE A 482 -3.49 7.37 2.16
C ILE A 482 -2.72 6.08 2.38
N GLY A 483 -1.81 5.72 1.46
CA GLY A 483 -1.05 4.48 1.54
C GLY A 483 -0.16 4.41 2.79
N LEU A 484 0.59 5.48 3.07
CA LEU A 484 1.48 5.57 4.23
C LEU A 484 0.71 5.54 5.56
N ASN A 485 -0.37 6.30 5.67
CA ASN A 485 -1.18 6.33 6.89
C ASN A 485 -1.96 5.02 7.08
N PHE A 486 -2.35 4.33 6.02
CA PHE A 486 -2.92 2.98 6.10
C PHE A 486 -1.91 1.95 6.63
N ILE A 487 -0.63 2.00 6.21
CA ILE A 487 0.41 1.17 6.82
C ILE A 487 0.49 1.41 8.32
N ASN A 488 0.46 2.68 8.76
CA ASN A 488 0.45 3.03 10.18
C ASN A 488 -0.81 2.50 10.90
N GLN A 489 -1.98 2.55 10.26
CA GLN A 489 -3.21 1.97 10.78
C GLN A 489 -3.07 0.45 11.02
N VAL A 490 -2.43 -0.28 10.10
CA VAL A 490 -2.22 -1.72 10.27
C VAL A 490 -1.26 -2.01 11.44
N LEU A 491 -0.17 -1.23 11.57
CA LEU A 491 0.71 -1.30 12.75
C LEU A 491 -0.05 -1.06 14.06
N GLY A 492 -1.01 -0.14 14.03
CA GLY A 492 -1.94 0.23 15.10
C GLY A 492 -3.08 -0.75 15.40
N THR A 493 -3.16 -1.89 14.70
CA THR A 493 -4.25 -2.85 14.89
C THR A 493 -4.28 -3.37 16.34
N PRO A 494 -5.39 -3.18 17.09
CA PRO A 494 -5.54 -3.66 18.46
C PRO A 494 -5.93 -5.14 18.53
N LEU A 495 -5.83 -5.73 19.73
CA LEU A 495 -6.42 -7.04 20.00
C LEU A 495 -7.96 -6.94 20.06
N PRO A 496 -8.70 -7.99 19.72
CA PRO A 496 -10.14 -8.02 19.91
C PRO A 496 -10.51 -8.24 21.39
N GLY A 497 -11.76 -7.95 21.74
CA GLY A 497 -12.31 -8.23 23.06
C GLY A 497 -12.24 -7.08 24.05
N ARG A 498 -12.41 -7.39 25.34
CA ARG A 498 -12.59 -6.40 26.40
C ARG A 498 -11.29 -5.71 26.79
N HIS A 499 -11.26 -4.40 26.67
CA HIS A 499 -10.17 -3.54 27.11
C HIS A 499 -10.59 -2.67 28.31
N CYS A 500 -9.62 -2.27 29.11
CA CYS A 500 -9.76 -1.46 30.31
C CYS A 500 -8.90 -0.20 30.19
N LEU A 501 -9.46 0.97 30.51
CA LEU A 501 -8.70 2.22 30.57
C LEU A 501 -7.71 2.21 31.73
N ASP A 502 -6.41 2.29 31.42
CA ASP A 502 -5.36 2.65 32.36
C ASP A 502 -5.24 4.18 32.42
N PRO A 503 -5.60 4.82 33.54
CA PRO A 503 -5.56 6.28 33.67
C PRO A 503 -4.13 6.84 33.73
N ASN A 504 -3.11 6.03 34.04
CA ASN A 504 -1.73 6.52 34.12
C ASN A 504 -1.15 6.75 32.73
N THR A 505 -1.49 5.87 31.78
CA THR A 505 -1.00 5.94 30.40
C THR A 505 -2.06 6.48 29.43
N ASN A 506 -3.27 6.76 29.90
CA ASN A 506 -4.43 7.15 29.10
C ASN A 506 -4.65 6.19 27.92
N ARG A 507 -4.70 4.88 28.23
CA ARG A 507 -4.70 3.80 27.25
C ARG A 507 -5.67 2.69 27.65
N TYR A 508 -6.48 2.23 26.72
CA TYR A 508 -7.25 1.00 26.87
C TYR A 508 -6.34 -0.20 26.59
N VAL A 509 -6.04 -0.98 27.63
CA VAL A 509 -5.25 -2.22 27.55
C VAL A 509 -6.16 -3.45 27.68
N PRO A 510 -5.82 -4.61 27.13
CA PRO A 510 -6.62 -5.82 27.30
C PRO A 510 -6.90 -6.09 28.78
N ALA A 511 -8.13 -6.50 29.12
CA ALA A 511 -8.53 -6.71 30.52
C ALA A 511 -7.65 -7.75 31.24
N GLU A 512 -7.04 -8.66 30.49
CA GLU A 512 -6.09 -9.68 30.96
C GLU A 512 -4.76 -9.09 31.45
N MET A 513 -4.39 -7.89 30.98
CA MET A 513 -3.20 -7.17 31.44
C MET A 513 -3.44 -6.38 32.74
N MET A 514 -4.71 -6.26 33.17
CA MET A 514 -5.06 -5.60 34.43
C MET A 514 -4.94 -6.57 35.60
N ALA A 515 -4.72 -6.02 36.80
CA ALA A 515 -4.73 -6.83 38.03
C ALA A 515 -6.09 -7.56 38.18
N PRO A 516 -6.09 -8.85 38.59
CA PRO A 516 -7.34 -9.61 38.74
C PRO A 516 -8.36 -8.89 39.64
N GLY A 517 -9.55 -8.63 39.11
CA GLY A 517 -10.64 -7.95 39.84
C GLY A 517 -10.56 -6.41 39.86
N ALA A 518 -9.66 -5.80 39.09
CA ALA A 518 -9.64 -4.34 38.94
C ALA A 518 -10.91 -3.85 38.22
N GLU A 519 -11.65 -2.94 38.88
CA GLU A 519 -12.73 -2.20 38.22
C GLU A 519 -12.12 -1.14 37.29
N CYS A 520 -12.59 -1.10 36.05
CA CYS A 520 -12.07 -0.21 35.01
C CYS A 520 -13.20 0.33 34.14
N GLU A 521 -12.97 1.47 33.49
CA GLU A 521 -13.79 1.86 32.34
C GLU A 521 -13.50 0.91 31.19
N ALA A 522 -14.48 0.08 30.83
CA ALA A 522 -14.33 -0.96 29.83
C ALA A 522 -14.72 -0.46 28.43
N PHE A 523 -13.97 -0.93 27.43
CA PHE A 523 -14.25 -0.71 26.01
C PHE A 523 -14.07 -2.04 25.27
N ASP A 524 -15.12 -2.52 24.61
CA ASP A 524 -15.06 -3.76 23.84
C ASP A 524 -14.62 -3.46 22.40
N VAL A 525 -13.46 -3.99 22.02
CA VAL A 525 -12.96 -3.88 20.64
C VAL A 525 -13.60 -4.99 19.82
N PRO A 526 -14.41 -4.68 18.79
CA PRO A 526 -15.02 -5.70 17.96
C PRO A 526 -13.97 -6.37 17.08
N ILE A 527 -14.18 -7.66 16.83
CA ILE A 527 -13.43 -8.40 15.81
C ILE A 527 -13.74 -7.78 14.44
N GLY A 528 -12.69 -7.55 13.66
CA GLY A 528 -12.73 -6.77 12.43
C GLY A 528 -11.78 -5.58 12.58
N THR A 529 -12.11 -4.66 13.49
CA THR A 529 -11.18 -3.60 13.92
C THR A 529 -10.06 -4.18 14.78
N GLY A 530 -10.40 -5.02 15.77
CA GLY A 530 -9.47 -5.83 16.54
C GLY A 530 -9.17 -7.14 15.83
N ARG A 531 -7.92 -7.59 15.90
CA ARG A 531 -7.46 -8.84 15.28
C ARG A 531 -6.48 -9.55 16.19
N GLU A 532 -6.61 -10.86 16.24
CA GLU A 532 -5.63 -11.69 16.94
C GLU A 532 -4.24 -11.45 16.34
N GLN A 533 -3.21 -11.57 17.18
CA GLN A 533 -1.86 -11.23 16.78
C GLN A 533 -1.24 -12.34 15.91
N PHE A 534 -1.31 -13.59 16.36
CA PHE A 534 -0.59 -14.71 15.74
C PHE A 534 -1.51 -15.62 14.94
N ILE A 535 -0.96 -16.73 14.44
CA ILE A 535 -1.76 -17.75 13.77
C ILE A 535 -2.59 -18.56 14.76
N ASP A 536 -3.65 -19.18 14.26
CA ASP A 536 -4.34 -20.28 14.93
C ASP A 536 -4.15 -21.58 14.14
N LEU A 537 -4.01 -22.70 14.86
CA LEU A 537 -3.77 -24.03 14.29
C LEU A 537 -4.96 -24.93 14.56
N SER A 538 -5.32 -25.76 13.58
CA SER A 538 -6.40 -26.73 13.71
C SER A 538 -6.07 -27.80 14.76
N ASP A 539 -7.09 -28.23 15.50
CA ASP A 539 -7.00 -29.37 16.44
C ASP A 539 -7.00 -30.74 15.71
N GLU A 540 -6.56 -30.78 14.46
CA GLU A 540 -6.49 -31.99 13.63
C GLU A 540 -5.12 -32.66 13.71
N TYR A 541 -5.02 -33.92 13.23
CA TYR A 541 -3.79 -34.73 13.31
C TYR A 541 -2.55 -34.08 12.67
N TYR A 542 -2.74 -33.13 11.75
CA TYR A 542 -1.67 -32.43 11.02
C TYR A 542 -1.54 -30.94 11.35
N TYR A 543 -2.21 -30.44 12.41
CA TYR A 543 -2.10 -29.04 12.89
C TYR A 543 -1.99 -27.99 11.77
N GLN A 544 -3.07 -27.81 11.02
CA GLN A 544 -3.06 -26.93 9.85
C GLN A 544 -3.34 -25.48 10.23
N VAL A 545 -2.78 -24.51 9.51
CA VAL A 545 -3.06 -23.08 9.76
C VAL A 545 -4.52 -22.76 9.41
N ASP A 546 -5.33 -22.42 10.41
CA ASP A 546 -6.73 -22.05 10.23
C ASP A 546 -6.93 -20.54 10.12
N TYR A 547 -6.06 -19.76 10.75
CA TYR A 547 -6.12 -18.30 10.76
C TYR A 547 -4.73 -17.66 10.73
N ILE A 548 -4.61 -16.53 10.04
CA ILE A 548 -3.42 -15.68 10.01
C ILE A 548 -3.75 -14.33 10.66
N GLY A 549 -3.12 -14.06 11.81
CA GLY A 549 -3.29 -12.82 12.58
C GLY A 549 -2.52 -11.61 12.04
N SER A 550 -2.72 -10.49 12.73
CA SER A 550 -2.19 -9.18 12.34
C SER A 550 -0.66 -9.08 12.38
N TYR A 551 0.05 -10.00 13.04
CA TYR A 551 1.51 -10.01 13.09
C TYR A 551 2.13 -9.98 11.69
N TYR A 552 1.62 -10.80 10.78
CA TYR A 552 2.19 -10.95 9.43
C TYR A 552 1.88 -9.75 8.54
N ASP A 553 0.69 -9.17 8.67
CA ASP A 553 0.35 -7.89 8.02
C ASP A 553 1.34 -6.80 8.47
N LYS A 554 1.56 -6.68 9.79
CA LYS A 554 2.43 -5.65 10.40
C LYS A 554 3.88 -5.77 9.92
N VAL A 555 4.49 -6.95 9.98
CA VAL A 555 5.89 -7.13 9.58
C VAL A 555 6.09 -6.97 8.07
N ASN A 556 5.11 -7.40 7.26
CA ASN A 556 5.15 -7.21 5.81
C ASN A 556 5.11 -5.71 5.46
N PHE A 557 4.13 -4.96 5.97
CA PHE A 557 4.03 -3.54 5.63
C PHE A 557 5.17 -2.69 6.22
N LEU A 558 5.77 -3.12 7.33
CA LEU A 558 6.98 -2.52 7.86
C LEU A 558 8.16 -2.61 6.88
N TYR A 559 8.31 -3.72 6.14
CA TYR A 559 9.30 -3.80 5.06
C TYR A 559 9.02 -2.76 3.98
N TYR A 560 7.79 -2.67 3.48
CA TYR A 560 7.41 -1.75 2.40
C TYR A 560 7.48 -0.27 2.79
N LEU A 561 7.39 0.03 4.09
CA LEU A 561 7.66 1.36 4.63
C LEU A 561 9.13 1.77 4.47
N THR A 562 10.05 0.79 4.49
CA THR A 562 11.50 0.99 4.41
C THR A 562 12.09 0.71 3.03
N ASP A 563 11.42 -0.08 2.19
CA ASP A 563 11.91 -0.46 0.86
C ASP A 563 12.15 0.77 0.00
N THR A 564 13.43 1.03 -0.30
CA THR A 564 13.83 2.12 -1.19
C THR A 564 13.91 1.71 -2.65
N SER A 565 13.78 0.42 -2.98
CA SER A 565 13.97 -0.06 -4.35
C SER A 565 12.85 0.46 -5.26
N THR A 566 13.21 1.20 -6.30
CA THR A 566 12.25 1.65 -7.32
C THR A 566 12.80 1.47 -8.73
N SER A 567 11.90 1.28 -9.69
CA SER A 567 12.21 1.22 -11.10
C SER A 567 11.19 2.06 -11.86
N PHE A 568 11.66 3.08 -12.60
CA PHE A 568 10.81 3.85 -13.50
C PHE A 568 11.02 3.36 -14.93
N PHE A 569 9.92 3.03 -15.62
CA PHE A 569 9.82 2.82 -17.06
C PHE A 569 10.83 1.83 -17.68
N GLN A 570 10.32 0.66 -18.10
CA GLN A 570 11.00 -0.32 -18.98
C GLN A 570 12.33 -0.89 -18.44
N VAL A 571 12.47 -1.08 -17.13
CA VAL A 571 13.66 -1.72 -16.54
C VAL A 571 13.57 -3.23 -16.71
N THR A 572 14.47 -3.82 -17.50
CA THR A 572 14.46 -5.27 -17.79
C THR A 572 15.59 -6.04 -17.09
N ASN A 573 16.57 -5.35 -16.47
CA ASN A 573 17.62 -6.00 -15.69
C ASN A 573 18.15 -5.12 -14.54
N VAL A 574 18.84 -5.74 -13.59
CA VAL A 574 19.43 -5.09 -12.38
C VAL A 574 20.69 -4.27 -12.71
N GLY A 575 21.23 -4.39 -13.93
CA GLY A 575 22.34 -3.58 -14.45
C GLY A 575 21.88 -2.32 -15.19
N ASP A 576 20.60 -1.99 -15.08
CA ASP A 576 19.96 -0.87 -15.76
C ASP A 576 20.03 0.37 -14.87
N ASN A 577 20.59 1.46 -15.40
CA ASN A 577 20.78 2.74 -14.71
C ASN A 577 19.46 3.45 -14.33
N ARG A 578 18.32 2.76 -14.45
CA ARG A 578 16.96 3.20 -14.13
C ARG A 578 16.39 2.50 -12.88
N ALA A 579 17.22 1.81 -12.12
CA ALA A 579 16.89 1.38 -10.76
C ALA A 579 17.36 2.47 -9.78
N PHE A 580 16.41 3.07 -9.05
CA PHE A 580 16.67 4.19 -8.14
C PHE A 580 16.43 3.77 -6.68
N SER A 581 16.95 4.55 -5.74
CA SER A 581 16.66 4.41 -4.30
C SER A 581 15.78 5.57 -3.85
N ILE A 582 14.48 5.34 -3.71
CA ILE A 582 13.48 6.32 -3.24
C ILE A 582 12.63 5.67 -2.15
N GLY A 583 12.75 6.15 -0.92
CA GLY A 583 11.95 5.69 0.22
C GLY A 583 11.33 6.85 0.99
N TYR A 584 10.31 6.53 1.79
CA TYR A 584 9.56 7.49 2.60
C TYR A 584 10.45 8.31 3.54
N TYR A 585 11.55 7.73 4.02
CA TYR A 585 12.51 8.39 4.92
C TYR A 585 13.11 9.68 4.35
N ARG A 586 13.21 9.82 3.03
CA ARG A 586 13.71 11.05 2.39
C ARG A 586 12.83 12.27 2.65
N VAL A 587 11.52 12.07 2.85
CA VAL A 587 10.54 13.14 3.08
C VAL A 587 10.04 13.14 4.53
N TYR A 588 9.86 11.96 5.12
CA TYR A 588 9.20 11.77 6.41
C TYR A 588 10.14 11.20 7.47
N ARG A 589 11.40 11.65 7.48
CA ARG A 589 12.42 11.17 8.41
C ARG A 589 11.96 11.25 9.86
N GLU A 590 11.44 12.40 10.28
CA GLU A 590 11.07 12.64 11.69
C GLU A 590 9.92 11.73 12.11
N GLU A 591 8.94 11.55 11.23
CA GLU A 591 7.77 10.72 11.46
C GLU A 591 8.14 9.23 11.52
N LEU A 592 9.03 8.75 10.62
CA LEU A 592 9.50 7.37 10.65
C LEU A 592 10.44 7.07 11.84
N LEU A 593 11.32 8.02 12.20
CA LEU A 593 12.14 7.90 13.41
C LEU A 593 11.27 7.81 14.65
N LYS A 594 10.24 8.67 14.74
CA LYS A 594 9.28 8.64 15.83
C LYS A 594 8.51 7.33 15.88
N LEU A 595 8.06 6.81 14.74
CA LEU A 595 7.37 5.52 14.66
C LEU A 595 8.22 4.38 15.27
N VAL A 596 9.47 4.24 14.83
CA VAL A 596 10.35 3.16 15.32
C VAL A 596 10.69 3.36 16.80
N ARG A 597 10.94 4.61 17.20
CA ARG A 597 11.13 4.96 18.61
C ARG A 597 9.91 4.52 19.45
N ASP A 598 8.71 4.89 19.03
CA ASP A 598 7.48 4.57 19.73
C ASP A 598 7.24 3.06 19.76
N MET A 599 7.61 2.30 18.72
CA MET A 599 7.55 0.83 18.73
C MET A 599 8.51 0.21 19.77
N VAL A 600 9.74 0.73 19.88
CA VAL A 600 10.71 0.28 20.90
C VAL A 600 10.16 0.52 22.31
N PHE A 601 9.63 1.70 22.57
CA PHE A 601 9.13 2.07 23.89
C PHE A 601 7.81 1.37 24.22
N ALA A 602 6.91 1.19 23.25
CA ALA A 602 5.70 0.39 23.41
C ALA A 602 6.01 -1.06 23.82
N TRP A 603 7.01 -1.68 23.19
CA TRP A 603 7.46 -3.02 23.57
C TRP A 603 8.04 -3.08 25.00
N LEU A 604 8.73 -2.03 25.43
CA LEU A 604 9.27 -1.92 26.80
C LEU A 604 8.21 -1.58 27.85
N GLY A 605 6.93 -1.48 27.47
CA GLY A 605 5.81 -1.16 28.35
C GLY A 605 5.60 0.35 28.57
N ASP A 606 6.31 1.21 27.84
CA ASP A 606 6.06 2.65 27.86
C ASP A 606 4.95 3.00 26.87
N GLY A 607 3.77 3.28 27.41
CA GLY A 607 2.62 3.69 26.61
C GLY A 607 2.65 5.15 26.17
N GLU A 608 3.65 5.96 26.48
CA GLU A 608 3.68 7.38 26.09
C GLU A 608 4.07 7.56 24.61
N GLY A 609 3.36 8.43 23.89
CA GLY A 609 3.77 8.88 22.56
C GLY A 609 3.27 8.07 21.36
N GLU A 610 2.86 6.80 21.53
CA GLU A 610 2.54 5.84 20.45
C GLU A 610 1.88 6.45 19.20
N SER A 611 2.67 6.62 18.13
CA SER A 611 2.24 7.21 16.86
C SER A 611 1.31 6.33 16.03
N PHE A 612 1.30 5.02 16.27
CA PHE A 612 0.54 4.03 15.51
C PHE A 612 -0.79 3.66 16.16
N SER A 613 -0.93 3.80 17.48
CA SER A 613 -2.13 3.39 18.20
C SER A 613 -3.36 4.21 17.83
N SER A 614 -4.46 3.52 17.53
CA SER A 614 -5.76 4.14 17.26
C SER A 614 -6.30 4.88 18.49
N LEU A 615 -7.11 5.89 18.24
CA LEU A 615 -7.75 6.71 19.26
C LEU A 615 -9.17 6.25 19.51
N VAL A 616 -9.65 6.42 20.75
CA VAL A 616 -11.03 6.14 21.14
C VAL A 616 -11.74 7.45 21.44
N ALA A 617 -12.70 7.84 20.60
CA ALA A 617 -13.56 8.98 20.85
C ALA A 617 -14.39 8.78 22.12
N THR A 618 -14.78 9.88 22.78
CA THR A 618 -15.60 9.83 24.01
C THR A 618 -17.09 9.61 23.74
N GLU A 619 -17.55 9.95 22.54
CA GLU A 619 -18.96 9.88 22.12
C GLU A 619 -19.09 9.11 20.79
N GLY A 620 -20.25 8.51 20.51
CA GLY A 620 -20.53 7.71 19.31
C GLY A 620 -20.80 6.23 19.59
N ALA A 621 -21.19 5.46 18.56
CA ALA A 621 -21.33 4.01 18.69
C ALA A 621 -19.94 3.35 18.88
N PRO A 622 -19.80 2.24 19.63
CA PRO A 622 -18.49 1.62 19.92
C PRO A 622 -17.60 1.37 18.69
N ALA A 623 -18.18 0.94 17.57
CA ALA A 623 -17.45 0.73 16.32
C ALA A 623 -16.96 2.03 15.67
N GLU A 624 -17.76 3.10 15.74
CA GLU A 624 -17.45 4.41 15.17
C GLU A 624 -16.45 5.20 16.03
N ARG A 625 -16.31 4.82 17.30
CA ARG A 625 -15.42 5.48 18.26
C ARG A 625 -13.94 5.21 18.01
N ILE A 626 -13.58 4.21 17.21
CA ILE A 626 -12.17 3.87 16.96
C ILE A 626 -11.69 4.64 15.73
N THR A 627 -10.76 5.56 15.88
CA THR A 627 -10.20 6.35 14.77
C THR A 627 -8.71 6.05 14.60
N PRO A 628 -8.26 5.56 13.42
CA PRO A 628 -6.83 5.36 13.17
C PRO A 628 -6.10 6.70 13.11
N ARG A 629 -4.86 6.71 13.59
CA ARG A 629 -4.04 7.92 13.70
C ARG A 629 -3.17 8.12 12.47
N ALA A 630 -3.20 9.32 11.90
CA ALA A 630 -2.32 9.70 10.80
C ALA A 630 -0.89 9.86 11.30
N LEU A 631 0.03 9.18 10.63
CA LEU A 631 1.47 9.29 10.85
C LEU A 631 2.01 10.58 10.22
N VAL A 632 1.55 10.89 9.00
CA VAL A 632 1.96 12.05 8.20
C VAL A 632 0.76 12.91 7.81
N ASP A 633 1.03 14.20 7.64
CA ASP A 633 0.07 15.21 7.13
C ASP A 633 -1.30 15.15 7.82
N LYS A 634 -1.30 15.21 9.16
CA LYS A 634 -2.52 15.11 9.99
C LYS A 634 -3.57 16.15 9.64
N GLU A 635 -3.13 17.36 9.28
CA GLU A 635 -3.97 18.48 8.84
C GLU A 635 -4.84 18.08 7.63
N ALA A 636 -4.30 17.27 6.72
CA ALA A 636 -5.01 16.81 5.53
C ALA A 636 -6.19 15.88 5.85
N PHE A 637 -6.14 15.18 6.98
CA PHE A 637 -7.19 14.27 7.47
C PHE A 637 -8.02 14.88 8.62
N GLY A 638 -7.84 16.17 8.91
CA GLY A 638 -8.51 16.84 10.03
C GLY A 638 -8.10 16.32 11.41
N GLN A 639 -6.94 15.66 11.55
CA GLN A 639 -6.45 15.03 12.79
C GLN A 639 -5.48 15.91 13.60
N ASP A 640 -5.78 17.20 13.75
CA ASP A 640 -4.93 18.17 14.46
C ASP A 640 -5.12 18.14 16.00
N GLU A 641 -4.69 19.19 16.72
CA GLU A 641 -4.69 19.34 18.20
C GLU A 641 -5.99 18.90 18.92
N GLN A 642 -7.12 18.81 18.21
CA GLN A 642 -8.39 18.30 18.74
C GLN A 642 -8.34 16.83 19.17
N MET A 643 -7.36 16.05 18.72
CA MET A 643 -7.16 14.66 19.12
C MET A 643 -6.19 14.49 20.31
N ASP A 644 -5.57 15.58 20.77
CA ASP A 644 -4.64 15.54 21.89
C ASP A 644 -5.39 15.29 23.21
N GLY A 645 -5.06 14.18 23.87
CA GLY A 645 -5.67 13.75 25.12
C GLY A 645 -6.73 12.67 24.99
N MET A 646 -7.10 12.27 23.77
CA MET A 646 -7.98 11.10 23.59
C MET A 646 -7.29 9.81 24.07
N PRO A 647 -8.04 8.88 24.71
CA PRO A 647 -7.51 7.58 25.07
C PRO A 647 -7.04 6.80 23.84
N ARG A 648 -5.96 6.04 24.00
CA ARG A 648 -5.38 5.20 22.94
C ARG A 648 -5.76 3.74 23.12
N LEU A 649 -5.92 2.99 22.03
CA LEU A 649 -6.05 1.54 22.09
C LEU A 649 -4.69 0.86 22.12
N PHE A 650 -4.58 -0.20 22.92
CA PHE A 650 -3.41 -1.06 22.91
C PHE A 650 -3.28 -1.83 21.59
N ALA A 651 -2.22 -1.50 20.84
CA ALA A 651 -1.75 -2.31 19.73
C ALA A 651 -0.58 -3.20 20.18
N PRO A 652 -0.65 -4.54 20.02
CA PRO A 652 0.43 -5.43 20.41
C PRO A 652 1.65 -5.25 19.50
N ILE A 653 2.82 -5.04 20.12
CA ILE A 653 4.14 -4.97 19.48
C ILE A 653 5.03 -6.02 20.13
N SER A 654 5.54 -6.95 19.30
CA SER A 654 6.47 -7.98 19.76
C SER A 654 7.92 -7.53 19.64
N TYR A 655 8.82 -8.17 20.38
CA TYR A 655 10.26 -7.96 20.23
C TYR A 655 10.74 -8.18 18.79
N ASN A 656 10.21 -9.19 18.09
CA ASN A 656 10.60 -9.51 16.72
C ASN A 656 10.27 -8.37 15.76
N MET A 657 9.09 -7.74 15.90
CA MET A 657 8.70 -6.55 15.12
C MET A 657 9.64 -5.37 15.37
N VAL A 658 9.99 -5.12 16.63
CA VAL A 658 10.94 -4.06 17.00
C VAL A 658 12.30 -4.35 16.36
N TRP A 659 12.81 -5.56 16.52
CA TRP A 659 14.09 -5.97 15.96
C TRP A 659 14.12 -5.84 14.43
N GLN A 660 13.08 -6.33 13.74
CA GLN A 660 12.92 -6.19 12.29
C GLN A 660 12.88 -4.72 11.89
N SER A 661 12.14 -3.86 12.60
CA SER A 661 12.06 -2.42 12.29
C SER A 661 13.43 -1.75 12.36
N LEU A 662 14.21 -2.04 13.41
CA LEU A 662 15.54 -1.48 13.62
C LEU A 662 16.50 -1.93 12.51
N VAL A 663 16.45 -3.22 12.14
CA VAL A 663 17.26 -3.80 11.07
C VAL A 663 16.91 -3.17 9.73
N LEU A 664 15.64 -3.22 9.32
CA LEU A 664 15.18 -2.75 8.02
C LEU A 664 15.45 -1.26 7.83
N MET A 665 15.18 -0.45 8.86
CA MET A 665 15.47 0.99 8.84
C MET A 665 16.98 1.25 8.76
N SER A 666 17.81 0.49 9.48
CA SER A 666 19.28 0.65 9.40
C SER A 666 19.85 0.21 8.06
N VAL A 667 19.23 -0.76 7.39
CA VAL A 667 19.69 -1.28 6.10
C VAL A 667 19.31 -0.35 4.96
N PHE A 668 18.04 0.07 4.92
CA PHE A 668 17.46 0.78 3.77
C PHE A 668 17.50 2.30 3.90
N ASN A 669 17.44 2.86 5.11
CA ASN A 669 17.44 4.31 5.34
C ASN A 669 18.83 4.83 5.68
N THR A 670 19.78 4.47 4.82
CA THR A 670 21.17 4.95 4.88
C THR A 670 21.62 5.39 3.49
N SER A 671 22.07 6.63 3.36
CA SER A 671 22.46 7.22 2.10
C SER A 671 23.72 8.05 2.29
N THR A 672 24.77 7.73 1.55
CA THR A 672 25.98 8.56 1.51
C THR A 672 25.84 9.78 0.60
N TYR A 673 24.69 9.91 -0.07
CA TYR A 673 24.47 10.91 -1.12
C TYR A 673 23.50 12.01 -0.68
N ASP A 674 22.63 11.75 0.31
CA ASP A 674 21.82 12.81 0.87
C ASP A 674 22.54 13.52 2.03
N SER A 675 22.15 14.77 2.28
CA SER A 675 22.65 15.53 3.42
C SER A 675 21.89 15.20 4.71
N GLN A 676 21.18 14.06 4.77
CA GLN A 676 20.39 13.67 5.92
C GLN A 676 21.20 12.76 6.83
N THR A 677 20.92 12.81 8.13
CA THR A 677 21.50 11.88 9.09
C THR A 677 20.95 10.47 8.82
N ASP A 678 21.86 9.51 8.62
CA ASP A 678 21.52 8.09 8.53
C ASP A 678 20.78 7.57 9.78
N PHE A 679 19.82 6.67 9.58
CA PHE A 679 19.04 6.10 10.69
C PHE A 679 19.92 5.43 11.77
N SER A 680 20.98 4.74 11.35
CA SER A 680 21.91 4.04 12.26
C SER A 680 22.59 4.96 13.29
N ASN A 681 22.76 6.25 12.97
CA ASN A 681 23.34 7.23 13.89
C ASN A 681 22.41 7.56 15.06
N TYR A 682 21.09 7.34 14.92
CA TYR A 682 20.13 7.50 16.01
C TYR A 682 20.09 6.30 16.97
N LEU A 683 20.73 5.19 16.58
CA LEU A 683 20.82 3.94 17.35
C LEU A 683 22.16 3.72 18.06
N THR A 684 23.15 4.59 17.84
CA THR A 684 24.51 4.36 18.32
C THR A 684 24.57 4.24 19.85
N VAL A 685 25.14 3.14 20.31
CA VAL A 685 25.51 2.86 21.70
C VAL A 685 26.96 2.39 21.68
N VAL A 686 27.82 2.96 22.52
CA VAL A 686 29.24 2.60 22.59
C VAL A 686 29.59 2.06 23.95
N GLU A 687 30.46 1.06 23.98
CA GLU A 687 31.10 0.61 25.22
C GLU A 687 32.26 1.56 25.55
N LYS A 688 32.24 2.11 26.77
CA LYS A 688 33.26 3.03 27.26
C LYS A 688 34.63 2.36 27.34
N GLY A 689 35.64 2.97 26.74
CA GLY A 689 37.00 2.44 26.64
C GLY A 689 37.19 1.39 25.53
N SER A 690 36.16 1.11 24.73
CA SER A 690 36.30 0.31 23.51
C SER A 690 36.96 1.11 22.38
N GLY A 691 37.35 0.44 21.30
CA GLY A 691 37.87 1.10 20.09
C GLY A 691 36.83 1.95 19.33
N GLU A 692 35.55 1.83 19.70
CA GLU A 692 34.42 2.59 19.14
C GLU A 692 33.99 3.74 20.07
N ASP A 693 34.64 3.89 21.23
CA ASP A 693 34.39 5.00 22.16
C ASP A 693 34.79 6.34 21.51
N PHE A 694 34.05 7.39 21.81
CA PHE A 694 34.26 8.72 21.24
C PHE A 694 34.09 9.82 22.28
N GLU A 695 34.91 10.88 22.14
CA GLU A 695 34.74 12.09 22.93
C GLU A 695 33.49 12.84 22.47
N THR A 696 32.57 13.12 23.40
CA THR A 696 31.38 13.91 23.10
C THR A 696 31.76 15.37 22.99
N PRO A 697 31.48 16.04 21.86
CA PRO A 697 31.74 17.47 21.72
C PRO A 697 30.95 18.31 22.73
N GLU A 698 31.50 19.46 23.09
CA GLU A 698 30.85 20.40 24.02
C GLU A 698 29.46 20.81 23.50
N GLY A 699 28.44 20.76 24.38
CA GLY A 699 27.05 21.10 24.06
C GLY A 699 26.13 19.91 23.72
N PHE A 700 26.67 18.70 23.55
CA PHE A 700 25.86 17.49 23.36
C PHE A 700 25.53 16.81 24.70
N ARG A 701 24.29 16.32 24.84
CA ARG A 701 23.85 15.57 26.03
C ARG A 701 24.25 14.10 25.90
N ARG A 702 24.79 13.52 26.97
CA ARG A 702 25.23 12.12 27.04
C ARG A 702 24.43 11.36 28.11
N ALA A 703 23.98 10.16 27.77
CA ALA A 703 23.40 9.19 28.70
C ALA A 703 24.40 8.05 28.92
N SER A 704 24.43 7.50 30.13
CA SER A 704 25.30 6.38 30.48
C SER A 704 24.52 5.34 31.26
N PHE A 705 24.81 4.07 30.99
CA PHE A 705 24.26 2.91 31.67
C PHE A 705 25.40 2.01 32.12
N THR A 706 25.43 1.68 33.41
CA THR A 706 26.40 0.70 33.94
C THR A 706 25.68 -0.62 34.17
N HIS A 707 26.09 -1.66 33.43
CA HIS A 707 25.49 -2.98 33.60
C HIS A 707 25.77 -3.50 35.02
N PRO A 708 24.75 -3.86 35.81
CA PRO A 708 24.92 -4.11 37.24
C PRO A 708 25.81 -5.31 37.56
N ARG A 709 25.77 -6.36 36.72
CA ARG A 709 26.63 -7.56 36.84
C ARG A 709 28.04 -7.37 36.25
N THR A 710 28.16 -7.03 34.97
CA THR A 710 29.45 -7.00 34.27
C THR A 710 30.27 -5.74 34.55
N LYS A 711 29.64 -4.69 35.09
CA LYS A 711 30.23 -3.35 35.32
C LYS A 711 30.72 -2.66 34.04
N VAL A 712 30.33 -3.18 32.87
CA VAL A 712 30.56 -2.53 31.58
C VAL A 712 29.71 -1.28 31.52
N VAL A 713 30.30 -0.18 31.05
CA VAL A 713 29.64 1.11 30.92
C VAL A 713 29.32 1.34 29.44
N TYR A 714 28.03 1.54 29.15
CA TYR A 714 27.54 1.90 27.83
C TYR A 714 27.19 3.39 27.82
N GLU A 715 27.49 4.06 26.71
CA GLU A 715 27.20 5.48 26.52
C GLU A 715 26.47 5.72 25.18
N ALA A 716 25.58 6.71 25.18
CA ALA A 716 24.88 7.19 24.00
C ALA A 716 24.74 8.70 24.06
N VAL A 717 24.66 9.34 22.89
CA VAL A 717 24.60 10.79 22.76
C VAL A 717 23.27 11.18 22.13
N GLN A 718 22.68 12.25 22.66
CA GLN A 718 21.51 12.86 22.05
C GLN A 718 21.91 13.56 20.76
N THR A 719 21.24 13.23 19.66
CA THR A 719 21.46 13.89 18.37
C THR A 719 21.05 15.36 18.44
N ARG A 720 21.57 16.18 17.52
CA ARG A 720 21.36 17.64 17.55
C ARG A 720 19.88 18.03 17.38
N ASP A 721 19.14 17.24 16.64
CA ASP A 721 17.68 17.37 16.44
C ASP A 721 16.86 16.82 17.62
N GLY A 722 17.47 16.18 18.61
CA GLY A 722 16.79 15.63 19.78
C GLY A 722 16.06 14.30 19.54
N LEU A 723 16.32 13.62 18.43
CA LEU A 723 15.60 12.42 17.99
C LEU A 723 16.34 11.10 18.25
N SER A 724 17.43 11.08 19.02
CA SER A 724 18.14 9.83 19.38
C SER A 724 17.20 8.84 20.05
N ILE A 725 17.28 7.57 19.63
CA ILE A 725 16.56 6.44 20.21
C ILE A 725 17.41 5.81 21.33
N SER A 726 18.72 5.71 21.12
CA SER A 726 19.64 5.10 22.09
C SER A 726 19.82 5.94 23.36
N TYR A 727 19.78 7.27 23.26
CA TYR A 727 19.88 8.17 24.41
C TYR A 727 18.79 7.92 25.48
N PRO A 728 17.47 8.01 25.17
CA PRO A 728 16.44 7.73 26.15
C PRO A 728 16.41 6.26 26.57
N LEU A 729 16.82 5.32 25.70
CA LEU A 729 16.92 3.90 26.05
C LEU A 729 17.93 3.66 27.17
N LEU A 730 19.13 4.26 27.11
CA LEU A 730 20.12 4.14 28.20
C LEU A 730 19.67 4.87 29.47
N GLN A 731 18.96 6.00 29.36
CA GLN A 731 18.38 6.66 30.53
C GLN A 731 17.38 5.74 31.24
N ARG A 732 16.54 5.04 30.49
CA ARG A 732 15.61 4.04 31.03
C ARG A 732 16.34 2.87 31.65
N ALA A 733 17.35 2.32 30.97
CA ALA A 733 18.14 1.21 31.49
C ALA A 733 18.81 1.55 32.83
N GLN A 734 19.41 2.75 32.93
CA GLN A 734 20.01 3.21 34.19
C GLN A 734 18.95 3.47 35.27
N ALA A 735 17.82 4.09 34.91
CA ALA A 735 16.72 4.30 35.85
C ALA A 735 16.13 2.98 36.37
N TYR A 736 16.07 1.93 35.53
CA TYR A 736 15.66 0.59 35.96
C TYR A 736 16.66 -0.01 36.94
N VAL A 737 17.97 0.15 36.69
CA VAL A 737 19.00 -0.31 37.63
C VAL A 737 18.88 0.42 38.96
N ASP A 738 18.70 1.73 38.94
CA ASP A 738 18.68 2.56 40.15
C ASP A 738 17.42 2.33 40.98
N ASN A 739 16.26 2.16 40.34
CA ASN A 739 14.96 2.13 41.03
C ASN A 739 14.35 0.74 41.20
N VAL A 740 14.79 -0.27 40.42
CA VAL A 740 14.21 -1.62 40.45
C VAL A 740 15.28 -2.65 40.81
N TRP A 741 16.35 -2.75 40.03
CA TRP A 741 17.35 -3.80 40.21
C TRP A 741 18.17 -3.62 41.51
N THR A 742 18.68 -2.41 41.78
CA THR A 742 19.52 -2.14 42.96
C THR A 742 18.75 -2.35 44.27
N PRO A 743 17.53 -1.79 44.44
CA PRO A 743 16.73 -2.06 45.63
C PRO A 743 16.40 -3.55 45.83
N ALA A 744 16.08 -4.28 44.75
CA ALA A 744 15.81 -5.72 44.83
C ALA A 744 17.06 -6.52 45.21
N TYR A 745 18.22 -6.15 44.65
CA TYR A 745 19.49 -6.76 44.99
C TYR A 745 19.90 -6.50 46.45
N ASP A 746 19.76 -5.25 46.92
CA ASP A 746 20.06 -4.87 48.30
C ASP A 746 19.14 -5.62 49.28
N ALA A 747 17.84 -5.74 48.98
CA ALA A 747 16.89 -6.51 49.77
C ALA A 747 17.27 -8.01 49.84
N LEU A 748 17.71 -8.60 48.73
CA LEU A 748 18.22 -9.98 48.69
C LEU A 748 19.51 -10.13 49.53
N GLN A 749 20.41 -9.14 49.51
CA GLN A 749 21.61 -9.17 50.36
C GLN A 749 21.27 -9.07 51.85
N GLU A 750 20.24 -8.31 52.22
CA GLU A 750 19.79 -8.17 53.61
C GLU A 750 19.07 -9.43 54.12
N SER A 751 18.29 -10.11 53.26
CA SER A 751 17.46 -11.27 53.64
C SER A 751 17.56 -12.46 52.67
N PRO A 752 18.75 -13.09 52.52
CA PRO A 752 19.02 -14.07 51.46
C PRO A 752 18.22 -15.39 51.55
N ASN A 753 17.57 -15.66 52.69
CA ASN A 753 16.76 -16.85 52.91
C ASN A 753 15.25 -16.58 52.82
N ASP A 754 14.83 -15.34 52.53
CA ASP A 754 13.42 -15.01 52.36
C ASP A 754 13.01 -15.23 50.89
N ASP A 755 12.08 -16.16 50.68
CA ASP A 755 11.63 -16.54 49.34
C ASP A 755 11.03 -15.35 48.59
N ALA A 756 10.34 -14.42 49.28
CA ALA A 756 9.77 -13.24 48.64
C ALA A 756 10.84 -12.26 48.10
N THR A 757 11.92 -12.02 48.86
CA THR A 757 13.05 -11.21 48.35
C THR A 757 13.81 -11.90 47.21
N ARG A 758 13.90 -13.24 47.23
CA ARG A 758 14.50 -14.00 46.13
C ARG A 758 13.66 -13.90 44.87
N ASP A 759 12.36 -14.14 44.96
CA ASP A 759 11.43 -14.05 43.84
C ASP A 759 11.39 -12.62 43.27
N ALA A 760 11.43 -11.58 44.14
CA ALA A 760 11.48 -10.18 43.71
C ALA A 760 12.78 -9.83 42.99
N PHE A 761 13.93 -10.33 43.46
CA PHE A 761 15.20 -10.16 42.76
C PHE A 761 15.23 -10.95 41.44
N GLU A 762 14.76 -12.19 41.43
CA GLU A 762 14.69 -13.01 40.21
C GLU A 762 13.77 -12.40 39.15
N ALA A 763 12.73 -11.65 39.54
CA ALA A 763 11.89 -10.91 38.61
C ALA A 763 12.52 -9.59 38.11
N ALA A 764 13.40 -8.98 38.92
CA ALA A 764 14.08 -7.73 38.59
C ALA A 764 15.39 -7.94 37.80
N ASP A 765 16.04 -9.08 37.99
CA ASP A 765 17.27 -9.50 37.31
C ASP A 765 17.02 -10.04 35.90
#